data_AF-A0A5K8ACV6-F1
#
_entry.id   AF-A0A5K8ACV6-F1
#
_cell.length_a   1.000
_cell.length_b   1.000
_cell.length_c   1.000
_cell.angle_alpha   90.00
_cell.angle_beta   90.00
_cell.angle_gamma   90.00
#
_symmetry.space_group_name_H-M   'P 1'
#
loop_
_entity.id
_entity.type
_entity.pdbx_description
1 polymer ?
#
loop_
_entity_poly.entity_id
_entity_poly.type
_entity_poly.pdbx_seq_one_letter_code
_entity_poly.pdbx_strand_id
1 'polypeptide(L)'
;MIKREHIQLALDAIHHVDRESGYGLQALFDDQRIRIAPDSGGQTEDSEGKGFLYYFEGERVDVPKTAFVADGIATLEQSLVFKWGELREKQLRVGTWISGNIHQLAGDIRRAGAELQVDYELQRLKNRPANLEASVALPAAQSPGPHFSGHLVAGMPAQFVPLPLTRQMLLQVAGQRFEFFSVRFLLDSWADGSFPFIYACIAGGQLLGLVKLQRHRHAINDRFEIKYIARRAPQYDDTETSARGVGTFMLAGVWMLWHTFAPDVRHIFLDGEVGARKFYLDAGFTEQRLCRYVLETPAGYLLATIADMADDPRAPAGTVKDRLESLIRTSIKELGRARRGRRNPEPLLAFIKRCLVCRHQPYPATTALALLLKNQTRIAEATALIDMATRTGKVRISGETPNSQTTILVVDDPRFGLHLKNVFHLESPRRFDAFCRALAHPSIAGRWHSMMVEPADREQLLWVHAADYIARLEKTAGRQLVTLDMDTQTTEHSWEVACLAVGGVFRLMDGICSGRASRGVAAVRPPGHHAEPDQAMGFCLLNNAALAARYLQKMHGLKRVMIIDLDAHHGNGTQTAFYDDASVLYLSTHGYPAYPGTGSLGEIGQGPGKGFTVNIPMDKGAGDRAFEAVFRRIVDPLTHAFGPEFIVVSLGFDLYLHDRLGGMKVTPEGYGMLTRMLLRMATRVCGGRIAFILEGGYSVKGIEVCGLRFLQELCNTDPDAGTEEERRNPRSAFVPAVIAKVISVQKPFWPQLF
;
A
#
# COMPACT_ATOMS: atom_id res chain seq x y z
N MET A 1 7.89 45.35 24.98
CA MET A 1 8.91 45.87 24.06
C MET A 1 10.27 45.29 24.44
N ILE A 2 11.18 45.12 23.48
CA ILE A 2 12.58 44.79 23.79
C ILE A 2 13.26 46.05 24.31
N LYS A 3 13.94 45.95 25.44
CA LYS A 3 14.70 47.04 26.06
C LYS A 3 16.19 46.80 25.87
N ARG A 4 16.98 47.86 26.04
CA ARG A 4 18.45 47.82 26.00
C ARG A 4 19.03 46.76 26.95
N GLU A 5 18.45 46.64 28.15
CA GLU A 5 18.82 45.63 29.16
C GLU A 5 18.65 44.18 28.66
N HIS A 6 17.62 43.89 27.86
CA HIS A 6 17.41 42.54 27.31
C HIS A 6 18.48 42.18 26.27
N ILE A 7 18.94 43.15 25.47
CA ILE A 7 20.04 42.93 24.52
C ILE A 7 21.34 42.70 25.28
N GLN A 8 21.65 43.52 26.30
CA GLN A 8 22.86 43.33 27.11
C GLN A 8 22.90 41.94 27.75
N LEU A 9 21.80 41.48 28.37
CA LEU A 9 21.74 40.15 28.94
C LEU A 9 21.93 39.03 27.89
N ALA A 10 21.45 39.23 26.66
CA ALA A 10 21.70 38.28 25.58
C ALA A 10 23.18 38.25 25.17
N LEU A 11 23.85 39.41 25.12
CA LEU A 11 25.27 39.51 24.81
C LEU A 11 26.13 38.84 25.89
N ASP A 12 25.82 39.08 27.16
CA ASP A 12 26.51 38.43 28.29
C ASP A 12 26.36 36.90 28.21
N ALA A 13 25.16 36.41 27.91
CA ALA A 13 24.90 34.98 27.73
C ALA A 13 25.68 34.39 26.54
N ILE A 14 25.71 35.09 25.39
CA ILE A 14 26.50 34.68 24.22
C ILE A 14 27.97 34.61 24.58
N HIS A 15 28.50 35.62 25.26
CA HIS A 15 29.90 35.70 25.66
C HIS A 15 30.35 34.52 26.53
N HIS A 16 29.45 34.02 27.40
CA HIS A 16 29.72 32.84 28.21
C HIS A 16 29.81 31.54 27.40
N VAL A 17 29.09 31.43 26.28
CA VAL A 17 29.08 30.22 25.44
C VAL A 17 30.15 30.30 24.34
N ASP A 18 30.19 31.41 23.59
CA ASP A 18 31.12 31.71 22.52
C ASP A 18 31.68 33.13 22.71
N ARG A 19 32.90 33.21 23.24
CA ARG A 19 33.61 34.46 23.52
C ARG A 19 33.84 35.29 22.26
N GLU A 20 34.15 34.66 21.12
CA GLU A 20 34.47 35.38 19.88
C GLU A 20 33.25 36.13 19.38
N SER A 21 32.10 35.45 19.26
CA SER A 21 30.84 36.08 18.88
C SER A 21 30.39 37.12 19.91
N GLY A 22 30.56 36.84 21.21
CA GLY A 22 30.22 37.77 22.28
C GLY A 22 31.00 39.09 22.19
N TYR A 23 32.33 39.06 22.02
CA TYR A 23 33.13 40.28 21.88
C TYR A 23 32.73 41.10 20.64
N GLY A 24 32.54 40.42 19.49
CA GLY A 24 32.15 41.09 18.25
C GLY A 24 30.79 41.79 18.34
N LEU A 25 29.80 41.10 18.89
CA LEU A 25 28.47 41.64 19.09
C LEU A 25 28.43 42.77 20.14
N GLN A 26 29.22 42.67 21.22
CA GLN A 26 29.33 43.74 22.23
C GLN A 26 29.88 45.03 21.61
N ALA A 27 30.94 44.93 20.79
CA ALA A 27 31.49 46.10 20.09
C ALA A 27 30.45 46.79 19.19
N LEU A 28 29.64 46.01 18.44
CA LEU A 28 28.55 46.57 17.63
C LEU A 28 27.46 47.26 18.46
N PHE A 29 27.19 46.75 19.66
CA PHE A 29 26.19 47.31 20.57
C PHE A 29 26.67 48.61 21.23
N ASP A 30 27.94 48.67 21.61
CA ASP A 30 28.57 49.87 22.17
C ASP A 30 28.60 51.01 21.13
N ASP A 31 28.91 50.66 19.87
CA ASP A 31 28.89 51.57 18.70
C ASP A 31 27.48 51.96 18.22
N GLN A 32 26.41 51.56 18.92
CA GLN A 32 25.00 51.80 18.55
C GLN A 32 24.59 51.22 17.18
N ARG A 33 25.37 50.29 16.63
CA ARG A 33 25.03 49.56 15.40
C ARG A 33 24.01 48.46 15.64
N ILE A 34 23.89 48.00 16.89
CA ILE A 34 22.74 47.25 17.40
C ILE A 34 21.92 48.21 18.29
N ARG A 35 20.69 48.54 17.91
CA ARG A 35 19.86 49.54 18.61
C ARG A 35 18.40 49.09 18.75
N ILE A 36 17.72 49.50 19.82
CA ILE A 36 16.29 49.26 20.02
C ILE A 36 15.45 50.23 19.19
N ALA A 37 14.19 49.87 18.91
CA ALA A 37 13.24 50.78 18.27
C ALA A 37 12.95 52.00 19.18
N PRO A 38 12.85 53.23 18.64
CA PRO A 38 12.46 54.39 19.43
C PRO A 38 11.03 54.22 19.97
N ASP A 39 10.83 54.68 21.21
CA ASP A 39 9.56 54.60 21.94
C ASP A 39 8.57 55.65 21.42
N SER A 40 7.94 55.40 20.27
CA SER A 40 6.90 56.29 19.74
C SER A 40 5.57 55.97 20.43
N GLY A 41 5.34 56.66 21.55
CA GLY A 41 4.18 56.52 22.42
C GLY A 41 2.87 56.26 21.66
N GLY A 42 2.33 55.06 21.86
CA GLY A 42 0.96 54.69 21.47
C GLY A 42 0.71 54.36 19.99
N GLN A 43 1.70 54.41 19.10
CA GLN A 43 1.54 54.01 17.68
C GLN A 43 2.65 53.05 17.20
N THR A 44 3.04 52.10 18.04
CA THR A 44 3.95 50.98 17.69
C THR A 44 3.26 49.62 17.70
N GLU A 45 1.94 49.60 17.58
CA GLU A 45 1.34 48.48 16.87
C GLU A 45 1.53 48.79 15.38
N ASP A 46 2.30 47.94 14.69
CA ASP A 46 2.05 47.71 13.25
C ASP A 46 0.52 47.64 13.09
N SER A 47 -0.06 48.13 12.00
CA SER A 47 -1.52 48.08 11.79
C SER A 47 -2.12 46.65 11.89
N GLU A 48 -1.29 45.63 12.12
CA GLU A 48 -1.60 44.23 12.36
C GLU A 48 -1.11 43.61 13.71
N GLY A 49 -0.41 44.33 14.60
CA GLY A 49 -0.12 43.87 15.99
C GLY A 49 0.89 42.72 16.20
N LYS A 50 1.92 42.55 15.34
CA LYS A 50 2.63 41.25 15.16
C LYS A 50 4.03 40.99 15.80
N GLY A 51 4.74 41.90 16.48
CA GLY A 51 6.06 41.49 17.04
C GLY A 51 6.85 42.53 17.84
N PHE A 52 7.91 42.10 18.52
CA PHE A 52 8.96 43.00 19.03
C PHE A 52 10.05 43.18 17.96
N LEU A 53 10.85 44.24 18.03
CA LEU A 53 11.92 44.47 17.05
C LEU A 53 13.15 45.16 17.64
N TYR A 54 14.28 45.00 16.97
CA TYR A 54 15.50 45.79 17.13
C TYR A 54 16.13 46.03 15.76
N TYR A 55 17.14 46.91 15.68
CA TYR A 55 17.91 47.14 14.47
C TYR A 55 19.32 46.58 14.63
N PHE A 56 19.81 45.93 13.59
CA PHE A 56 21.17 45.38 13.50
C PHE A 56 21.81 45.91 12.21
N GLU A 57 22.90 46.67 12.31
CA GLU A 57 23.53 47.35 11.16
C GLU A 57 22.54 48.25 10.39
N GLY A 58 21.57 48.83 11.09
CA GLY A 58 20.49 49.62 10.47
C GLY A 58 19.37 48.80 9.82
N GLU A 59 19.50 47.48 9.68
CA GLU A 59 18.43 46.59 9.21
C GLU A 59 17.41 46.32 10.33
N ARG A 60 16.10 46.37 10.02
CA ARG A 60 15.02 45.96 10.95
C ARG A 60 15.08 44.45 11.16
N VAL A 61 15.13 44.03 12.43
CA VAL A 61 15.07 42.62 12.83
C VAL A 61 13.84 42.38 13.68
N ASP A 62 12.85 41.70 13.09
CA ASP A 62 11.65 41.30 13.80
C ASP A 62 11.92 40.08 14.69
N VAL A 63 11.45 40.18 15.93
CA VAL A 63 11.49 39.15 16.96
C VAL A 63 10.03 38.76 17.26
N PRO A 64 9.63 37.52 16.92
CA PRO A 64 8.26 37.07 17.17
C PRO A 64 7.90 37.22 18.65
N LYS A 65 6.78 37.91 18.93
CA LYS A 65 6.32 38.14 20.30
C LYS A 65 6.05 36.82 21.03
N THR A 66 5.50 35.83 20.33
CA THR A 66 5.22 34.48 20.85
C THR A 66 6.51 33.77 21.26
N ALA A 67 7.54 33.79 20.42
CA ALA A 67 8.86 33.21 20.74
C ALA A 67 9.54 33.92 21.91
N PHE A 68 9.52 35.26 21.94
CA PHE A 68 10.14 36.02 23.05
C PHE A 68 9.39 35.83 24.38
N VAL A 69 8.06 35.70 24.36
CA VAL A 69 7.29 35.40 25.56
C VAL A 69 7.55 33.98 26.07
N ALA A 70 7.77 33.01 25.15
CA ALA A 70 8.03 31.62 25.51
C ALA A 70 9.48 31.40 26.01
N ASP A 71 10.47 31.90 25.27
CA ASP A 71 11.89 31.59 25.48
C ASP A 71 12.69 32.76 26.08
N GLY A 72 12.10 33.96 26.17
CA GLY A 72 12.74 35.14 26.76
C GLY A 72 13.97 35.62 26.01
N ILE A 73 15.05 35.88 26.76
CA ILE A 73 16.33 36.40 26.25
C ILE A 73 16.97 35.44 25.22
N ALA A 74 16.68 34.14 25.32
CA ALA A 74 17.17 33.13 24.40
C ALA A 74 16.83 33.41 22.93
N THR A 75 15.65 33.99 22.66
CA THR A 75 15.25 34.39 21.32
C THR A 75 16.15 35.50 20.77
N LEU A 76 16.60 36.43 21.63
CA LEU A 76 17.53 37.48 21.26
C LEU A 76 18.93 36.92 21.03
N GLU A 77 19.41 36.03 21.89
CA GLU A 77 20.71 35.36 21.70
C GLU A 77 20.80 34.74 20.30
N GLN A 78 19.81 33.92 19.95
CA GLN A 78 19.73 33.25 18.66
C GLN A 78 19.67 34.21 17.49
N SER A 79 18.87 35.27 17.59
CA SER A 79 18.74 36.28 16.54
C SER A 79 20.03 37.06 16.34
N LEU A 80 20.72 37.41 17.41
CA LEU A 80 22.00 38.14 17.38
C LEU A 80 23.11 37.28 16.80
N VAL A 81 23.26 36.02 17.24
CA VAL A 81 24.25 35.08 16.70
C VAL A 81 24.01 34.83 15.21
N PHE A 82 22.75 34.67 14.80
CA PHE A 82 22.40 34.50 13.39
C PHE A 82 22.83 35.71 12.55
N LYS A 83 22.49 36.93 13.01
CA LYS A 83 22.88 38.18 12.33
C LYS A 83 24.38 38.42 12.33
N TRP A 84 25.08 38.02 13.37
CA TRP A 84 26.54 38.05 13.43
C TRP A 84 27.16 37.14 12.36
N GLY A 85 26.66 35.92 12.19
CA GLY A 85 27.12 35.02 11.14
C GLY A 85 26.88 35.58 9.74
N GLU A 86 25.71 36.19 9.49
CA GLU A 86 25.43 36.88 8.22
C GLU A 86 26.43 38.04 7.98
N LEU A 87 26.74 38.83 9.02
CA LEU A 87 27.66 39.96 8.90
C LEU A 87 29.10 39.50 8.62
N ARG A 88 29.58 38.45 9.30
CA ARG A 88 30.91 37.87 9.06
C ARG A 88 31.06 37.40 7.61
N GLU A 89 30.06 36.68 7.11
CA GLU A 89 30.08 36.20 5.72
C GLU A 89 30.00 37.36 4.71
N LYS A 90 29.18 38.38 4.99
CA LYS A 90 29.15 39.62 4.19
C LYS A 90 30.55 40.25 4.12
N GLN A 91 31.22 40.42 5.26
CA GLN A 91 32.56 41.04 5.35
C GLN A 91 33.64 40.25 4.61
N LEU A 92 33.63 38.92 4.69
CA LEU A 92 34.56 38.06 3.95
C LEU A 92 34.42 38.20 2.43
N ARG A 93 33.23 38.58 1.95
CA ARG A 93 32.93 38.76 0.52
C ARG A 93 33.05 40.21 0.03
N VAL A 94 33.26 41.17 0.93
CA VAL A 94 33.56 42.56 0.54
C VAL A 94 34.93 42.60 -0.16
N GLY A 95 34.93 42.96 -1.44
CA GLY A 95 36.14 43.09 -2.27
C GLY A 95 36.48 41.89 -3.17
N THR A 96 35.78 40.75 -3.05
CA THR A 96 36.02 39.54 -3.85
C THR A 96 34.88 39.19 -4.82
N TRP A 97 33.74 39.88 -4.73
CA TRP A 97 32.60 39.66 -5.61
C TRP A 97 32.78 40.35 -6.97
N ILE A 98 33.17 39.58 -8.00
CA ILE A 98 33.51 40.09 -9.35
C ILE A 98 32.29 40.09 -10.30
N SER A 99 31.29 39.25 -10.05
CA SER A 99 29.91 39.27 -10.57
C SER A 99 29.31 37.88 -10.31
N GLY A 100 28.04 37.79 -9.94
CA GLY A 100 27.42 36.50 -9.64
C GLY A 100 25.93 36.59 -9.37
N ASN A 101 25.26 35.46 -9.23
CA ASN A 101 23.83 35.41 -8.93
C ASN A 101 23.58 35.94 -7.50
N ILE A 102 22.94 37.11 -7.40
CA ILE A 102 22.61 37.78 -6.12
C ILE A 102 21.78 36.87 -5.20
N HIS A 103 20.89 36.04 -5.75
CA HIS A 103 20.09 35.11 -4.95
C HIS A 103 20.94 34.02 -4.31
N GLN A 104 21.96 33.52 -5.02
CA GLN A 104 22.90 32.54 -4.47
C GLN A 104 23.74 33.15 -3.34
N LEU A 105 24.23 34.38 -3.53
CA LEU A 105 24.96 35.11 -2.49
C LEU A 105 24.11 35.34 -1.24
N ALA A 106 22.86 35.77 -1.41
CA ALA A 106 21.93 35.94 -0.29
C ALA A 106 21.58 34.60 0.40
N GLY A 107 21.59 33.50 -0.35
CA GLY A 107 21.46 32.13 0.19
C GLY A 107 22.65 31.72 1.04
N ASP A 108 23.88 31.97 0.57
CA ASP A 108 25.11 31.65 1.29
C ASP A 108 25.24 32.46 2.59
N ILE A 109 24.96 33.76 2.56
CA ILE A 109 24.98 34.64 3.74
C ILE A 109 24.00 34.13 4.81
N ARG A 110 22.77 33.81 4.41
CA ARG A 110 21.77 33.25 5.32
C ARG A 110 22.19 31.89 5.87
N ARG A 111 22.84 31.06 5.05
CA ARG A 111 23.38 29.76 5.48
C ARG A 111 24.46 29.95 6.54
N ALA A 112 25.38 30.90 6.37
CA ALA A 112 26.42 31.19 7.37
C ALA A 112 25.81 31.64 8.72
N GLY A 113 24.77 32.47 8.69
CA GLY A 113 24.00 32.82 9.88
C GLY A 113 23.38 31.60 10.57
N ALA A 114 22.76 30.70 9.79
CA ALA A 114 22.17 29.46 10.30
C ALA A 114 23.21 28.50 10.88
N GLU A 115 24.36 28.35 10.21
CA GLU A 115 25.46 27.50 10.67
C GLU A 115 26.02 27.98 12.00
N LEU A 116 26.31 29.27 12.12
CA LEU A 116 26.83 29.83 13.37
C LEU A 116 25.82 29.69 14.52
N GLN A 117 24.53 29.91 14.25
CA GLN A 117 23.48 29.72 15.26
C GLN A 117 23.38 28.25 15.72
N VAL A 118 23.45 27.28 14.80
CA VAL A 118 23.40 25.85 15.13
C VAL A 118 24.62 25.45 15.95
N ASP A 119 25.81 25.89 15.55
CA ASP A 119 27.06 25.57 16.24
C ASP A 119 27.09 26.17 17.66
N TYR A 120 26.61 27.43 17.80
CA TYR A 120 26.43 28.08 19.10
C TYR A 120 25.49 27.28 20.02
N GLU A 121 24.34 26.84 19.53
CA GLU A 121 23.38 26.09 20.36
C GLU A 121 23.88 24.69 20.74
N LEU A 122 24.64 24.03 19.86
CA LEU A 122 25.32 22.77 20.18
C LEU A 122 26.40 22.98 21.25
N GLN A 123 27.16 24.07 21.18
CA GLN A 123 28.15 24.44 22.19
C GLN A 123 27.50 24.78 23.54
N ARG A 124 26.39 25.53 23.54
CA ARG A 124 25.59 25.80 24.74
C ARG A 124 25.17 24.50 25.43
N LEU A 125 24.69 23.52 24.66
CA LEU A 125 24.23 22.25 25.21
C LEU A 125 25.38 21.46 25.84
N LYS A 126 26.58 21.47 25.24
CA LYS A 126 27.79 20.84 25.80
C LYS A 126 28.20 21.43 27.15
N ASN A 127 27.94 22.72 27.37
CA ASN A 127 28.32 23.43 28.59
C ASN A 127 27.32 23.25 29.74
N ARG A 128 26.26 22.42 29.58
CA ARG A 128 25.32 22.10 30.68
C ARG A 128 25.96 21.16 31.72
N PRO A 129 25.66 21.33 33.02
CA PRO A 129 26.21 20.49 34.09
C PRO A 129 25.82 19.01 33.94
N ALA A 130 26.77 18.13 34.25
CA ALA A 130 26.85 16.71 33.89
C ALA A 130 25.75 15.74 34.39
N ASN A 131 24.65 16.21 34.98
CA ASN A 131 23.59 15.34 35.54
C ASN A 131 22.53 14.85 34.52
N LEU A 132 22.74 15.09 33.22
CA LEU A 132 21.96 14.50 32.14
C LEU A 132 22.93 13.85 31.15
N GLU A 133 23.22 12.56 31.34
CA GLU A 133 24.01 11.74 30.40
C GLU A 133 23.23 11.49 29.08
N ALA A 134 22.91 12.55 28.34
CA ALA A 134 22.59 12.45 26.93
C ALA A 134 23.88 12.72 26.14
N SER A 135 24.42 11.68 25.51
CA SER A 135 25.54 11.79 24.56
C SER A 135 25.28 12.95 23.60
N VAL A 136 26.03 14.05 23.70
CA VAL A 136 25.89 15.27 22.87
C VAL A 136 26.16 15.02 21.37
N ALA A 137 26.57 13.81 21.00
CA ALA A 137 26.59 13.39 19.61
C ALA A 137 25.14 13.31 19.09
N LEU A 138 24.84 14.13 18.06
CA LEU A 138 23.58 14.01 17.32
C LEU A 138 23.43 12.54 16.88
N PRO A 139 22.31 11.87 17.18
CA PRO A 139 22.12 10.50 16.75
C PRO A 139 22.20 10.42 15.22
N ALA A 140 22.83 9.37 14.68
CA ALA A 140 22.64 9.03 13.27
C ALA A 140 21.12 8.92 13.00
N ALA A 141 20.63 9.32 11.83
CA ALA A 141 19.20 9.40 11.52
C ALA A 141 18.43 8.16 12.01
N GLN A 142 17.87 8.23 13.22
CA GLN A 142 17.12 7.13 13.82
C GLN A 142 15.69 7.22 13.31
N SER A 143 15.17 6.12 12.76
CA SER A 143 13.75 5.98 12.47
C SER A 143 13.21 4.70 13.10
N PRO A 144 12.59 4.77 14.29
CA PRO A 144 11.70 3.71 14.76
C PRO A 144 10.25 4.20 14.85
N GLY A 145 9.89 5.29 14.17
CA GLY A 145 8.56 5.88 14.23
C GLY A 145 7.74 5.71 12.93
N PRO A 146 6.40 5.80 13.03
CA PRO A 146 5.50 5.71 11.87
C PRO A 146 5.78 6.81 10.86
N HIS A 147 5.84 6.42 9.59
CA HIS A 147 6.04 7.29 8.45
C HIS A 147 4.80 7.19 7.57
N PHE A 148 4.16 8.34 7.30
CA PHE A 148 3.08 8.43 6.33
C PHE A 148 3.49 9.33 5.17
N SER A 149 3.23 8.91 3.95
CA SER A 149 3.42 9.71 2.73
C SER A 149 2.09 10.06 2.09
N GLY A 150 2.09 11.16 1.35
CA GLY A 150 0.95 11.62 0.58
C GLY A 150 1.36 12.82 -0.26
N HIS A 151 0.39 13.68 -0.57
CA HIS A 151 0.57 14.81 -1.44
C HIS A 151 -0.02 16.07 -0.79
N LEU A 152 0.67 17.19 -1.00
CA LEU A 152 0.12 18.51 -0.72
C LEU A 152 -0.96 18.87 -1.74
N VAL A 153 -1.70 19.96 -1.51
CA VAL A 153 -2.82 20.40 -2.37
C VAL A 153 -2.38 20.62 -3.84
N ALA A 154 -1.12 20.93 -4.08
CA ALA A 154 -0.54 21.08 -5.41
C ALA A 154 -0.08 19.75 -6.07
N GLY A 155 -0.36 18.60 -5.47
CA GLY A 155 0.10 17.28 -5.95
C GLY A 155 1.57 17.00 -5.67
N MET A 156 2.27 17.87 -4.96
CA MET A 156 3.66 17.68 -4.56
C MET A 156 3.77 16.54 -3.52
N PRO A 157 4.57 15.49 -3.77
CA PRO A 157 4.79 14.43 -2.79
C PRO A 157 5.41 14.97 -1.50
N ALA A 158 4.86 14.56 -0.36
CA ALA A 158 5.30 14.97 0.96
C ALA A 158 5.27 13.79 1.93
N GLN A 159 6.06 13.91 2.99
CA GLN A 159 6.25 12.92 4.03
C GLN A 159 5.94 13.53 5.39
N PHE A 160 5.19 12.79 6.21
CA PHE A 160 4.97 13.06 7.62
C PHE A 160 5.76 12.04 8.43
N VAL A 161 6.83 12.50 9.07
CA VAL A 161 7.83 11.66 9.76
C VAL A 161 8.17 12.22 11.12
N PRO A 162 8.65 11.39 12.08
CA PRO A 162 9.38 11.92 13.23
C PRO A 162 10.52 12.81 12.73
N LEU A 163 10.70 13.99 13.32
CA LEU A 163 11.73 14.94 12.86
C LEU A 163 13.11 14.29 12.95
N PRO A 164 13.85 14.10 11.83
CA PRO A 164 15.21 13.58 11.90
C PRO A 164 16.10 14.65 12.55
N LEU A 165 16.68 14.37 13.71
CA LEU A 165 17.58 15.31 14.40
C LEU A 165 18.97 15.31 13.77
N THR A 166 19.08 15.80 12.54
CA THR A 166 20.35 15.96 11.82
C THR A 166 20.78 17.42 11.79
N ARG A 167 22.09 17.67 11.62
CA ARG A 167 22.60 19.04 11.43
C ARG A 167 21.88 19.75 10.28
N GLN A 168 21.62 19.03 9.18
CA GLN A 168 20.89 19.58 8.03
C GLN A 168 19.47 20.05 8.39
N MET A 169 18.73 19.31 9.22
CA MET A 169 17.40 19.74 9.67
C MET A 169 17.47 20.94 10.60
N LEU A 170 18.44 20.99 11.53
CA LEU A 170 18.66 22.13 12.40
C LEU A 170 18.97 23.41 11.60
N LEU A 171 19.78 23.30 10.54
CA LEU A 171 20.07 24.42 9.62
C LEU A 171 18.80 24.93 8.92
N GLN A 172 17.92 24.02 8.50
CA GLN A 172 16.64 24.42 7.90
C GLN A 172 15.75 25.15 8.91
N VAL A 173 15.67 24.67 10.16
CA VAL A 173 14.90 25.32 11.23
C VAL A 173 15.44 26.72 11.53
N ALA A 174 16.76 26.85 11.68
CA ALA A 174 17.45 28.13 11.88
C ALA A 174 17.15 29.14 10.75
N GLY A 175 17.23 28.69 9.50
CA GLY A 175 17.06 29.55 8.33
C GLY A 175 15.60 29.89 7.98
N GLN A 176 14.63 29.08 8.40
CA GLN A 176 13.23 29.18 7.95
C GLN A 176 12.26 29.73 9.00
N ARG A 177 12.72 29.96 10.25
CA ARG A 177 11.98 30.60 11.35
C ARG A 177 10.55 30.04 11.53
N PHE A 178 10.47 28.80 11.98
CA PHE A 178 9.20 28.20 12.39
C PHE A 178 8.73 28.81 13.72
N GLU A 179 7.46 29.18 13.79
CA GLU A 179 6.87 29.65 15.05
C GLU A 179 6.92 28.56 16.13
N PHE A 180 7.26 28.91 17.37
CA PHE A 180 7.45 27.97 18.51
C PHE A 180 8.61 26.97 18.38
N PHE A 181 9.16 26.73 17.19
CA PHE A 181 10.25 25.76 16.97
C PHE A 181 11.58 26.48 16.68
N SER A 182 12.32 26.77 17.75
CA SER A 182 13.71 27.24 17.66
C SER A 182 14.70 26.07 17.67
N VAL A 183 15.95 26.31 17.23
CA VAL A 183 17.04 25.32 17.33
C VAL A 183 17.22 24.89 18.79
N ARG A 184 17.20 25.85 19.72
CA ARG A 184 17.23 25.59 21.17
C ARG A 184 16.09 24.72 21.63
N PHE A 185 14.86 25.02 21.21
CA PHE A 185 13.69 24.23 21.59
C PHE A 185 13.82 22.76 21.16
N LEU A 186 14.32 22.51 19.94
CA LEU A 186 14.52 21.14 19.43
C LEU A 186 15.62 20.40 20.20
N LEU A 187 16.75 21.06 20.46
CA LEU A 187 17.85 20.48 21.21
C LEU A 187 17.50 20.24 22.69
N ASP A 188 16.78 21.17 23.31
CA ASP A 188 16.29 21.04 24.69
C ASP A 188 15.23 19.92 24.77
N SER A 189 14.32 19.84 23.80
CA SER A 189 13.35 18.73 23.71
C SER A 189 14.06 17.38 23.51
N TRP A 190 15.21 17.36 22.85
CA TRP A 190 16.00 16.13 22.69
C TRP A 190 16.70 15.75 24.00
N ALA A 191 17.32 16.73 24.66
CA ALA A 191 17.98 16.52 25.95
C ALA A 191 16.99 16.09 27.06
N ASP A 192 15.74 16.57 27.04
CA ASP A 192 14.71 16.23 28.02
C ASP A 192 13.88 14.99 27.67
N GLY A 193 14.14 14.37 26.50
CA GLY A 193 13.44 13.17 26.03
C GLY A 193 12.05 13.40 25.43
N SER A 194 11.59 14.66 25.28
CA SER A 194 10.31 14.99 24.64
C SER A 194 10.36 15.06 23.10
N PHE A 195 11.56 14.98 22.50
CA PHE A 195 11.80 15.03 21.06
C PHE A 195 11.08 13.97 20.21
N PRO A 196 10.90 12.71 20.65
CA PRO A 196 10.19 11.68 19.87
C PRO A 196 8.75 12.05 19.50
N PHE A 197 8.19 13.09 20.13
CA PHE A 197 6.85 13.59 19.82
C PHE A 197 6.84 14.78 18.85
N ILE A 198 7.98 15.11 18.24
CA ILE A 198 8.09 16.14 17.22
C ILE A 198 8.10 15.49 15.84
N TYR A 199 7.15 15.88 15.00
CA TYR A 199 6.98 15.39 13.65
C TYR A 199 7.14 16.52 12.63
N ALA A 200 7.57 16.16 11.44
CA ALA A 200 7.92 17.05 10.36
C ALA A 200 7.12 16.71 9.09
N CYS A 201 6.72 17.76 8.37
CA CYS A 201 6.29 17.69 6.99
C CYS A 201 7.48 18.00 6.09
N ILE A 202 7.94 17.01 5.30
CA ILE A 202 9.09 17.14 4.40
C ILE A 202 8.64 16.89 2.96
N ALA A 203 8.97 17.80 2.04
CA ALA A 203 8.72 17.63 0.60
C ALA A 203 9.96 18.07 -0.19
N GLY A 204 10.39 17.24 -1.15
CA GLY A 204 11.59 17.55 -1.96
C GLY A 204 12.88 17.77 -1.12
N GLY A 205 12.98 17.14 0.05
CA GLY A 205 14.09 17.35 1.00
C GLY A 205 14.02 18.64 1.81
N GLN A 206 12.98 19.46 1.61
CA GLN A 206 12.74 20.68 2.38
C GLN A 206 11.77 20.41 3.54
N LEU A 207 12.12 20.94 4.71
CA LEU A 207 11.23 21.02 5.86
C LEU A 207 10.19 22.12 5.59
N LEU A 208 8.91 21.77 5.65
CA LEU A 208 7.80 22.70 5.36
C LEU A 208 6.92 22.97 6.58
N GLY A 209 6.91 22.06 7.55
CA GLY A 209 6.13 22.22 8.77
C GLY A 209 6.60 21.30 9.89
N LEU A 210 6.27 21.69 11.11
CA LEU A 210 6.61 20.99 12.35
C LEU A 210 5.38 20.93 13.26
N VAL A 211 5.25 19.81 13.98
CA VAL A 211 4.21 19.63 15.00
C VAL A 211 4.78 18.90 16.22
N LYS A 212 4.56 19.45 17.42
CA LYS A 212 4.86 18.79 18.69
C LYS A 212 3.58 18.25 19.28
N LEU A 213 3.59 16.96 19.60
CA LEU A 213 2.48 16.24 20.17
C LEU A 213 2.74 15.96 21.65
N GLN A 214 1.68 15.84 22.43
CA GLN A 214 1.76 15.36 23.80
C GLN A 214 0.59 14.42 24.07
N ARG A 215 0.91 13.22 24.56
CA ARG A 215 -0.09 12.30 25.08
C ARG A 215 -0.18 12.50 26.59
N HIS A 216 -1.37 12.75 27.09
CA HIS A 216 -1.62 12.74 28.53
C HIS A 216 -2.38 11.48 28.87
N ARG A 217 -1.80 10.65 29.74
CA ARG A 217 -2.47 9.49 30.30
C ARG A 217 -3.18 9.89 31.59
N HIS A 218 -4.49 9.75 31.63
CA HIS A 218 -5.29 9.98 32.85
C HIS A 218 -6.08 8.71 33.16
N ALA A 219 -6.36 8.47 34.44
CA ALA A 219 -7.07 7.27 34.91
C ALA A 219 -8.46 7.06 34.27
N ILE A 220 -9.06 8.11 33.71
CA ILE A 220 -10.44 8.09 33.16
C ILE A 220 -10.47 8.41 31.66
N ASN A 221 -9.56 9.24 31.14
CA ASN A 221 -9.55 9.67 29.73
C ASN A 221 -8.14 10.03 29.25
N ASP A 222 -7.52 9.15 28.47
CA ASP A 222 -6.31 9.51 27.71
C ASP A 222 -6.66 10.61 26.69
N ARG A 223 -5.75 11.58 26.51
CA ARG A 223 -5.89 12.63 25.49
C ARG A 223 -4.64 12.76 24.62
N PHE A 224 -4.85 13.09 23.35
CA PHE A 224 -3.81 13.42 22.39
C PHE A 224 -3.89 14.92 22.08
N GLU A 225 -2.81 15.65 22.34
CA GLU A 225 -2.78 17.10 22.23
C GLU A 225 -1.70 17.54 21.24
N ILE A 226 -2.09 18.44 20.32
CA ILE A 226 -1.16 19.20 19.52
C ILE A 226 -0.73 20.40 20.36
N LYS A 227 0.51 20.36 20.87
CA LYS A 227 1.07 21.43 21.70
C LYS A 227 1.51 22.62 20.87
N TYR A 228 2.23 22.35 19.78
CA TYR A 228 2.69 23.37 18.85
C TYR A 228 2.54 22.84 17.44
N ILE A 229 2.13 23.71 16.51
CA ILE A 229 2.06 23.41 15.09
C ILE A 229 2.49 24.66 14.33
N ALA A 230 3.44 24.49 13.43
CA ALA A 230 3.98 25.60 12.65
C ALA A 230 4.25 25.17 11.23
N ARG A 231 4.06 26.11 10.31
CA ARG A 231 4.44 25.97 8.90
C ARG A 231 5.51 27.00 8.57
N ARG A 232 6.30 26.72 7.54
CA ARG A 232 7.28 27.67 7.02
C ARG A 232 6.58 28.96 6.59
N ALA A 233 7.16 30.11 6.95
CA ALA A 233 6.68 31.40 6.45
C ALA A 233 6.94 31.52 4.93
N PRO A 234 6.03 32.11 4.14
CA PRO A 234 6.27 32.35 2.72
C PRO A 234 7.48 33.27 2.52
N GLN A 235 8.41 32.91 1.63
CA GLN A 235 9.51 33.78 1.22
C GLN A 235 9.16 34.55 -0.07
N TYR A 236 9.84 35.68 -0.32
CA TYR A 236 9.56 36.54 -1.50
C TYR A 236 9.72 35.82 -2.84
N ASP A 237 10.64 34.84 -2.92
CA ASP A 237 10.89 34.00 -4.11
C ASP A 237 10.05 32.71 -4.13
N ASP A 238 9.21 32.46 -3.11
CA ASP A 238 8.35 31.27 -3.11
C ASP A 238 7.21 31.47 -4.10
N THR A 239 7.07 30.53 -5.04
CA THR A 239 5.82 30.39 -5.78
C THR A 239 4.70 30.06 -4.79
N GLU A 240 3.55 30.73 -4.91
CA GLU A 240 2.38 30.61 -4.02
C GLU A 240 1.89 29.15 -3.84
N THR A 241 2.31 28.26 -4.72
CA THR A 241 2.00 26.83 -4.78
C THR A 241 2.85 25.94 -3.87
N SER A 242 4.07 26.32 -3.48
CA SER A 242 5.02 25.42 -2.79
C SER A 242 4.65 25.11 -1.32
N ALA A 243 3.93 26.02 -0.64
CA ALA A 243 3.58 25.91 0.77
C ALA A 243 2.07 25.65 1.03
N ARG A 244 1.27 25.49 -0.02
CA ARG A 244 -0.19 25.36 0.11
C ARG A 244 -0.58 23.96 0.57
N GLY A 245 -1.35 23.90 1.66
CA GLY A 245 -1.87 22.63 2.21
C GLY A 245 -1.00 21.96 3.27
N VAL A 246 0.16 22.53 3.64
CA VAL A 246 1.05 21.98 4.67
C VAL A 246 0.33 21.80 6.01
N GLY A 247 -0.47 22.78 6.44
CA GLY A 247 -1.26 22.67 7.67
C GLY A 247 -2.24 21.49 7.64
N THR A 248 -2.98 21.33 6.55
CA THR A 248 -3.93 20.21 6.36
C THR A 248 -3.20 18.87 6.35
N PHE A 249 -2.04 18.81 5.68
CA PHE A 249 -1.19 17.62 5.63
C PHE A 249 -0.66 17.23 7.02
N MET A 250 -0.18 18.19 7.81
CA MET A 250 0.24 17.91 9.19
C MET A 250 -0.93 17.41 10.04
N LEU A 251 -2.11 18.03 9.96
CA LEU A 251 -3.30 17.56 10.69
C LEU A 251 -3.73 16.15 10.27
N ALA A 252 -3.64 15.81 8.98
CA ALA A 252 -3.90 14.46 8.48
C ALA A 252 -2.90 13.45 9.07
N GLY A 253 -1.61 13.80 9.11
CA GLY A 253 -0.57 12.97 9.73
C GLY A 253 -0.83 12.73 11.22
N VAL A 254 -1.23 13.76 11.96
CA VAL A 254 -1.65 13.65 13.37
C VAL A 254 -2.88 12.75 13.53
N TRP A 255 -3.86 12.86 12.64
CA TRP A 255 -5.04 11.98 12.63
C TRP A 255 -4.66 10.51 12.38
N MET A 256 -3.76 10.27 11.43
CA MET A 256 -3.22 8.92 11.14
C MET A 256 -2.47 8.35 12.35
N LEU A 257 -1.60 9.14 12.99
CA LEU A 257 -0.91 8.75 14.23
C LEU A 257 -1.89 8.39 15.34
N TRP A 258 -2.88 9.26 15.58
CA TRP A 258 -3.84 9.10 16.65
C TRP A 258 -4.58 7.76 16.54
N HIS A 259 -5.14 7.45 15.37
CA HIS A 259 -5.88 6.20 15.18
C HIS A 259 -4.99 4.95 15.05
N THR A 260 -3.68 5.13 14.85
CA THR A 260 -2.73 4.01 14.84
C THR A 260 -2.23 3.67 16.24
N PHE A 261 -1.87 4.67 17.06
CA PHE A 261 -1.14 4.45 18.33
C PHE A 261 -1.96 4.76 19.59
N ALA A 262 -3.12 5.37 19.43
CA ALA A 262 -4.01 5.72 20.54
C ALA A 262 -5.49 5.58 20.15
N PRO A 263 -5.94 4.39 19.71
CA PRO A 263 -7.32 4.19 19.25
C PRO A 263 -8.37 4.43 20.35
N ASP A 264 -7.98 4.32 21.62
CA ASP A 264 -8.85 4.56 22.79
C ASP A 264 -9.09 6.06 23.08
N VAL A 265 -8.20 6.93 22.59
CA VAL A 265 -8.39 8.38 22.70
C VAL A 265 -9.52 8.79 21.76
N ARG A 266 -10.47 9.58 22.25
CA ARG A 266 -11.64 10.02 21.46
C ARG A 266 -11.48 11.35 20.75
N HIS A 267 -10.52 12.17 21.17
CA HIS A 267 -10.42 13.56 20.77
C HIS A 267 -8.96 14.00 20.58
N ILE A 268 -8.71 14.81 19.55
CA ILE A 268 -7.47 15.59 19.42
C ILE A 268 -7.74 17.00 19.95
N PHE A 269 -6.91 17.44 20.88
CA PHE A 269 -6.93 18.80 21.41
C PHE A 269 -5.87 19.66 20.74
N LEU A 270 -6.19 20.93 20.52
CA LEU A 270 -5.27 21.92 20.00
C LEU A 270 -5.55 23.25 20.68
N ASP A 271 -4.54 23.83 21.31
CA ASP A 271 -4.54 25.24 21.67
C ASP A 271 -3.94 26.01 20.49
N GLY A 272 -4.72 26.90 19.87
CA GLY A 272 -4.37 27.54 18.61
C GLY A 272 -4.72 29.01 18.58
N GLU A 273 -4.09 29.77 17.69
CA GLU A 273 -4.29 31.22 17.64
C GLU A 273 -5.62 31.64 17.02
N VAL A 274 -6.09 32.84 17.37
CA VAL A 274 -7.33 33.44 16.82
C VAL A 274 -7.25 33.54 15.29
N GLY A 275 -6.08 33.87 14.72
CA GLY A 275 -5.89 34.03 13.28
C GLY A 275 -6.08 32.74 12.48
N ALA A 276 -5.89 31.56 13.10
CA ALA A 276 -6.08 30.26 12.47
C ALA A 276 -7.46 29.64 12.75
N ARG A 277 -8.34 30.35 13.49
CA ARG A 277 -9.68 29.88 13.87
C ARG A 277 -10.48 29.32 12.71
N LYS A 278 -10.58 30.06 11.60
CA LYS A 278 -11.34 29.63 10.42
C LYS A 278 -10.79 28.31 9.85
N PHE A 279 -9.47 28.19 9.76
CA PHE A 279 -8.80 26.98 9.28
C PHE A 279 -9.14 25.75 10.15
N TYR A 280 -9.11 25.89 11.48
CA TYR A 280 -9.46 24.78 12.37
C TYR A 280 -10.94 24.39 12.29
N LEU A 281 -11.84 25.38 12.25
CA LEU A 281 -13.27 25.11 12.08
C LEU A 281 -13.57 24.43 10.74
N ASP A 282 -12.93 24.86 9.65
CA ASP A 282 -13.05 24.26 8.32
C ASP A 282 -12.51 22.81 8.29
N ALA A 283 -11.51 22.50 9.13
CA ALA A 283 -10.96 21.16 9.30
C ALA A 283 -11.83 20.24 10.19
N GLY A 284 -12.89 20.76 10.81
CA GLY A 284 -13.82 20.00 11.66
C GLY A 284 -13.58 20.13 13.16
N PHE A 285 -12.72 21.04 13.61
CA PHE A 285 -12.57 21.32 15.02
C PHE A 285 -13.78 22.08 15.58
N THR A 286 -14.10 21.83 16.84
CA THR A 286 -15.07 22.60 17.62
C THR A 286 -14.33 23.44 18.66
N GLU A 287 -14.70 24.71 18.78
CA GLU A 287 -14.15 25.59 19.81
C GLU A 287 -14.87 25.35 21.14
N GLN A 288 -14.14 24.90 22.16
CA GLN A 288 -14.71 24.62 23.49
C GLN A 288 -14.60 25.81 24.43
N ARG A 289 -13.47 26.54 24.34
CA ARG A 289 -13.15 27.78 25.04
C ARG A 289 -12.29 28.63 24.11
N LEU A 290 -12.10 29.91 24.44
CA LEU A 290 -11.29 30.83 23.63
C LEU A 290 -9.96 30.18 23.26
N CYS A 291 -9.68 30.04 21.96
CA CYS A 291 -8.45 29.48 21.41
C CYS A 291 -8.19 27.98 21.70
N ARG A 292 -9.17 27.24 22.22
CA ARG A 292 -9.06 25.80 22.49
C ARG A 292 -10.03 25.00 21.62
N TYR A 293 -9.44 24.17 20.76
CA TYR A 293 -10.12 23.43 19.70
C TYR A 293 -10.08 21.92 19.96
N VAL A 294 -11.18 21.24 19.61
CA VAL A 294 -11.32 19.80 19.73
C VAL A 294 -11.77 19.20 18.41
N LEU A 295 -10.99 18.26 17.88
CA LEU A 295 -11.34 17.48 16.70
C LEU A 295 -11.91 16.13 17.14
N GLU A 296 -13.20 15.93 16.86
CA GLU A 296 -13.87 14.63 17.02
C GLU A 296 -13.98 13.90 15.68
N THR A 297 -14.41 14.61 14.65
CA THR A 297 -14.58 14.08 13.29
C THR A 297 -13.99 15.08 12.30
N PRO A 298 -13.03 14.68 11.45
CA PRO A 298 -12.48 15.55 10.43
C PRO A 298 -13.53 16.02 9.43
N ALA A 299 -13.37 17.23 8.92
CA ALA A 299 -14.23 17.84 7.91
C ALA A 299 -13.42 18.61 6.87
N GLY A 300 -14.12 19.14 5.85
CA GLY A 300 -13.50 19.95 4.82
C GLY A 300 -12.44 19.19 4.01
N TYR A 301 -11.40 19.90 3.56
CA TYR A 301 -10.33 19.31 2.75
C TYR A 301 -9.40 18.38 3.55
N LEU A 302 -9.49 18.38 4.88
CA LEU A 302 -8.75 17.43 5.72
C LEU A 302 -9.11 15.99 5.39
N LEU A 303 -10.39 15.72 5.07
CA LEU A 303 -10.86 14.40 4.66
C LEU A 303 -10.10 13.87 3.44
N ALA A 304 -9.95 14.70 2.40
CA ALA A 304 -9.25 14.31 1.18
C ALA A 304 -7.77 14.02 1.44
N THR A 305 -7.11 14.83 2.28
CA THR A 305 -5.70 14.60 2.64
C THR A 305 -5.53 13.34 3.50
N ILE A 306 -6.48 13.03 4.38
CA ILE A 306 -6.51 11.76 5.12
C ILE A 306 -6.64 10.57 4.15
N ALA A 307 -7.55 10.63 3.17
CA ALA A 307 -7.70 9.57 2.17
C ALA A 307 -6.43 9.37 1.33
N ASP A 308 -5.74 10.46 0.97
CA ASP A 308 -4.49 10.41 0.24
C ASP A 308 -3.35 9.79 1.07
N MET A 309 -3.21 10.17 2.34
CA MET A 309 -2.23 9.55 3.25
C MET A 309 -2.54 8.09 3.58
N ALA A 310 -3.82 7.75 3.71
CA ALA A 310 -4.26 6.39 3.97
C ALA A 310 -4.02 5.45 2.78
N ASP A 311 -3.76 6.00 1.60
CA ASP A 311 -3.37 5.26 0.40
C ASP A 311 -1.87 4.93 0.38
N ASP A 312 -1.06 5.31 1.38
CA ASP A 312 0.33 4.85 1.49
C ASP A 312 0.36 3.31 1.66
N PRO A 313 1.20 2.56 0.91
CA PRO A 313 1.36 1.11 1.10
C PRO A 313 1.76 0.71 2.53
N ARG A 314 2.48 1.59 3.23
CA ARG A 314 2.94 1.40 4.61
C ARG A 314 1.92 1.88 5.64
N ALA A 315 0.79 2.45 5.22
CA ALA A 315 -0.25 2.88 6.14
C ALA A 315 -0.77 1.66 6.94
N PRO A 316 -0.85 1.76 8.28
CA PRO A 316 -1.33 0.69 9.14
C PRO A 316 -2.75 0.27 8.77
N ALA A 317 -2.94 -1.02 8.49
CA ALA A 317 -4.27 -1.62 8.38
C ALA A 317 -4.88 -1.85 9.78
N GLY A 318 -6.21 -1.73 9.91
CA GLY A 318 -6.93 -1.87 11.19
C GLY A 318 -7.83 -0.68 11.49
N THR A 319 -7.70 -0.05 12.66
CA THR A 319 -8.60 1.03 13.12
C THR A 319 -8.69 2.23 12.15
N VAL A 320 -7.59 2.58 11.46
CA VAL A 320 -7.58 3.63 10.44
C VAL A 320 -8.53 3.30 9.29
N LYS A 321 -8.55 2.05 8.83
CA LYS A 321 -9.48 1.57 7.79
C LYS A 321 -10.93 1.73 8.25
N ASP A 322 -11.26 1.23 9.44
CA ASP A 322 -12.63 1.28 9.97
C ASP A 322 -13.13 2.73 10.13
N ARG A 323 -12.24 3.62 10.59
CA ARG A 323 -12.52 5.05 10.71
C ARG A 323 -12.74 5.69 9.34
N LEU A 324 -11.89 5.38 8.36
CA LEU A 324 -12.02 5.93 7.00
C LEU A 324 -13.31 5.43 6.31
N GLU A 325 -13.67 4.15 6.45
CA GLU A 325 -14.94 3.63 5.94
C GLU A 325 -16.15 4.33 6.58
N SER A 326 -16.09 4.63 7.88
CA SER A 326 -17.11 5.41 8.58
C SER A 326 -17.22 6.85 8.05
N LEU A 327 -16.08 7.50 7.77
CA LEU A 327 -16.03 8.83 7.16
C LEU A 327 -16.63 8.81 5.74
N ILE A 328 -16.34 7.79 4.93
CA ILE A 328 -16.93 7.61 3.59
C ILE A 328 -18.46 7.46 3.69
N ARG A 329 -18.95 6.60 4.59
CA ARG A 329 -20.40 6.40 4.83
C ARG A 329 -21.08 7.70 5.23
N THR A 330 -20.48 8.45 6.15
CA THR A 330 -21.02 9.72 6.63
C THR A 330 -21.03 10.77 5.52
N SER A 331 -19.93 10.90 4.78
CA SER A 331 -19.79 11.88 3.68
C SER A 331 -20.78 11.65 2.55
N ILE A 332 -21.00 10.40 2.14
CA ILE A 332 -22.01 10.05 1.11
C ILE A 332 -23.43 10.34 1.60
N LYS A 333 -23.72 10.08 2.88
CA LYS A 333 -25.02 10.41 3.49
C LYS A 333 -25.24 11.93 3.53
N GLU A 334 -24.20 12.72 3.78
CA GLU A 334 -24.26 14.18 3.73
C GLU A 334 -24.44 14.73 2.31
N LEU A 335 -23.73 14.18 1.33
CA LEU A 335 -23.93 14.52 -0.09
C LEU A 335 -25.39 14.30 -0.52
N GLY A 336 -26.01 13.18 -0.11
CA GLY A 336 -27.43 12.92 -0.40
C GLY A 336 -28.41 13.89 0.28
N ARG A 337 -28.00 14.58 1.35
CA ARG A 337 -28.82 15.58 2.07
C ARG A 337 -28.61 17.01 1.55
N ALA A 338 -27.47 17.28 0.91
CA ALA A 338 -27.08 18.62 0.43
C ALA A 338 -28.02 19.18 -0.66
N ARG A 339 -28.89 18.37 -1.26
CA ARG A 339 -29.93 18.74 -2.24
C ARG A 339 -30.92 19.81 -1.74
N ARG A 340 -30.89 20.18 -0.45
CA ARG A 340 -31.72 21.22 0.19
C ARG A 340 -30.94 22.49 0.61
N GLY A 341 -29.87 22.85 -0.12
CA GLY A 341 -29.43 24.24 -0.27
C GLY A 341 -28.80 24.95 0.94
N ARG A 342 -27.97 24.30 1.77
CA ARG A 342 -27.31 24.99 2.92
C ARG A 342 -25.81 24.75 3.13
N ARG A 343 -25.12 23.86 2.41
CA ARG A 343 -23.66 23.61 2.58
C ARG A 343 -22.96 23.37 1.24
N ASN A 344 -21.73 23.88 1.13
CA ASN A 344 -20.85 23.67 -0.03
C ASN A 344 -20.42 22.18 -0.12
N PRO A 345 -20.76 21.45 -1.19
CA PRO A 345 -20.42 20.03 -1.32
C PRO A 345 -18.97 19.77 -1.77
N GLU A 346 -18.24 20.79 -2.24
CA GLU A 346 -16.89 20.63 -2.82
C GLU A 346 -15.91 19.81 -1.97
N PRO A 347 -15.76 20.05 -0.64
CA PRO A 347 -14.82 19.26 0.15
C PRO A 347 -15.21 17.78 0.26
N LEU A 348 -16.51 17.47 0.33
CA LEU A 348 -17.01 16.10 0.33
C LEU A 348 -16.78 15.44 -1.02
N LEU A 349 -17.00 16.16 -2.12
CA LEU A 349 -16.70 15.67 -3.47
C LEU A 349 -15.21 15.42 -3.66
N ALA A 350 -14.34 16.33 -3.18
CA ALA A 350 -12.88 16.14 -3.23
C ALA A 350 -12.44 14.90 -2.45
N PHE A 351 -13.01 14.67 -1.27
CA PHE A 351 -12.76 13.46 -0.47
C PHE A 351 -13.18 12.19 -1.21
N ILE A 352 -14.43 12.13 -1.69
CA ILE A 352 -14.92 10.94 -2.41
C ILE A 352 -14.13 10.70 -3.70
N LYS A 353 -13.79 11.77 -4.45
CA LYS A 353 -12.91 11.66 -5.62
C LYS A 353 -11.57 11.05 -5.24
N ARG A 354 -10.96 11.50 -4.15
CA ARG A 354 -9.68 10.96 -3.66
C ARG A 354 -9.78 9.49 -3.27
N CYS A 355 -10.84 9.08 -2.58
CA CYS A 355 -11.10 7.68 -2.24
C CYS A 355 -11.24 6.79 -3.49
N LEU A 356 -11.90 7.28 -4.55
CA LEU A 356 -12.10 6.52 -5.78
C LEU A 356 -10.82 6.34 -6.60
N VAL A 357 -9.81 7.20 -6.42
CA VAL A 357 -8.54 7.14 -7.16
C VAL A 357 -7.37 6.58 -6.33
N CYS A 358 -7.64 6.08 -5.12
CA CYS A 358 -6.66 5.37 -4.29
C CYS A 358 -5.99 4.24 -5.10
N ARG A 359 -4.66 4.12 -4.99
CA ARG A 359 -3.82 3.26 -5.82
C ARG A 359 -3.38 2.00 -5.10
N HIS A 360 -3.06 2.09 -3.82
CA HIS A 360 -2.42 1.02 -3.07
C HIS A 360 -3.40 0.35 -2.10
N GLN A 361 -4.35 1.11 -1.55
CA GLN A 361 -5.41 0.56 -0.70
C GLN A 361 -6.74 0.48 -1.47
N PRO A 362 -7.32 -0.71 -1.73
CA PRO A 362 -8.53 -0.85 -2.54
C PRO A 362 -9.83 -0.53 -1.77
N TYR A 363 -9.84 -0.68 -0.45
CA TYR A 363 -11.04 -0.55 0.38
C TYR A 363 -11.76 0.82 0.33
N PRO A 364 -11.08 1.99 0.21
CA PRO A 364 -11.76 3.27 0.12
C PRO A 364 -12.57 3.38 -1.18
N ALA A 365 -11.97 2.92 -2.28
CA ALA A 365 -12.58 2.96 -3.60
C ALA A 365 -13.79 2.02 -3.68
N THR A 366 -13.66 0.78 -3.19
CA THR A 366 -14.77 -0.20 -3.17
C THR A 366 -15.91 0.25 -2.26
N THR A 367 -15.60 0.78 -1.07
CA THR A 367 -16.60 1.29 -0.12
C THR A 367 -17.35 2.51 -0.69
N ALA A 368 -16.60 3.49 -1.23
CA ALA A 368 -17.20 4.68 -1.82
C ALA A 368 -18.09 4.32 -3.02
N LEU A 369 -17.62 3.43 -3.90
CA LEU A 369 -18.39 3.03 -5.06
C LEU A 369 -19.69 2.29 -4.70
N ALA A 370 -19.63 1.30 -3.80
CA ALA A 370 -20.81 0.54 -3.38
C ALA A 370 -21.91 1.46 -2.81
N LEU A 371 -21.49 2.48 -2.06
CA LEU A 371 -22.40 3.47 -1.47
C LEU A 371 -22.93 4.48 -2.51
N LEU A 372 -22.12 4.90 -3.49
CA LEU A 372 -22.56 5.75 -4.60
C LEU A 372 -23.61 5.03 -5.46
N LEU A 373 -23.39 3.75 -5.79
CA LEU A 373 -24.36 2.93 -6.53
C LEU A 373 -25.68 2.82 -5.79
N LYS A 374 -25.64 2.55 -4.48
CA LYS A 374 -26.84 2.46 -3.64
C LYS A 374 -27.62 3.78 -3.54
N ASN A 375 -26.96 4.92 -3.72
CA ASN A 375 -27.54 6.26 -3.55
C ASN A 375 -27.56 7.09 -4.84
N GLN A 376 -27.47 6.44 -6.01
CA GLN A 376 -27.30 7.10 -7.30
C GLN A 376 -28.44 8.08 -7.63
N THR A 377 -29.67 7.81 -7.18
CA THR A 377 -30.84 8.68 -7.37
C THR A 377 -30.89 9.86 -6.38
N ARG A 378 -30.12 9.78 -5.28
CA ARG A 378 -30.13 10.78 -4.20
C ARG A 378 -29.01 11.80 -4.30
N ILE A 379 -27.92 11.47 -4.99
CA ILE A 379 -26.71 12.29 -5.12
C ILE A 379 -26.56 12.70 -6.58
N ALA A 380 -26.59 14.00 -6.87
CA ALA A 380 -26.58 14.52 -8.24
C ALA A 380 -25.27 14.17 -8.99
N GLU A 381 -24.15 14.19 -8.28
CA GLU A 381 -22.81 13.95 -8.82
C GLU A 381 -22.47 12.46 -8.90
N ALA A 382 -23.34 11.56 -8.43
CA ALA A 382 -23.04 10.14 -8.30
C ALA A 382 -22.62 9.53 -9.63
N THR A 383 -23.38 9.77 -10.71
CA THR A 383 -23.07 9.27 -12.05
C THR A 383 -21.71 9.77 -12.55
N ALA A 384 -21.37 11.05 -12.36
CA ALA A 384 -20.09 11.58 -12.79
C ALA A 384 -18.90 11.00 -11.99
N LEU A 385 -19.07 10.79 -10.68
CA LEU A 385 -18.08 10.16 -9.81
C LEU A 385 -17.87 8.69 -10.16
N ILE A 386 -18.97 7.99 -10.43
CA ILE A 386 -19.02 6.62 -10.95
C ILE A 386 -18.24 6.52 -12.27
N ASP A 387 -18.53 7.40 -13.23
CA ASP A 387 -17.89 7.43 -14.54
C ASP A 387 -16.39 7.77 -14.44
N MET A 388 -16.00 8.57 -13.45
CA MET A 388 -14.60 8.87 -13.17
C MET A 388 -13.88 7.65 -12.60
N ALA A 389 -14.52 6.91 -11.68
CA ALA A 389 -13.97 5.68 -11.09
C ALA A 389 -13.82 4.56 -12.13
N THR A 390 -14.75 4.46 -13.08
CA THR A 390 -14.70 3.47 -14.17
C THR A 390 -13.67 3.84 -15.23
N ARG A 391 -13.55 5.11 -15.63
CA ARG A 391 -12.54 5.59 -16.60
C ARG A 391 -11.09 5.49 -16.11
N THR A 392 -10.87 5.64 -14.81
CA THR A 392 -9.53 5.45 -14.21
C THR A 392 -9.12 3.98 -14.14
N GLY A 393 -10.00 3.03 -14.53
CA GLY A 393 -9.68 1.62 -14.71
C GLY A 393 -9.61 0.80 -13.41
N LYS A 394 -9.90 1.41 -12.25
CA LYS A 394 -9.61 0.81 -10.92
C LYS A 394 -10.83 0.23 -10.20
N VAL A 395 -12.05 0.67 -10.52
CA VAL A 395 -13.27 -0.01 -10.06
C VAL A 395 -14.30 -0.04 -11.18
N ARG A 396 -14.72 -1.25 -11.60
CA ARG A 396 -15.81 -1.41 -12.59
C ARG A 396 -17.12 -1.66 -11.88
N ILE A 397 -18.11 -0.84 -12.22
CA ILE A 397 -19.48 -0.92 -11.76
C ILE A 397 -20.19 -1.99 -12.57
N SER A 398 -20.82 -2.94 -11.89
CA SER A 398 -21.81 -3.84 -12.49
C SER A 398 -23.05 -3.03 -12.87
N GLY A 399 -22.97 -2.40 -14.04
CA GLY A 399 -24.06 -1.69 -14.68
C GLY A 399 -24.50 -2.42 -15.94
N GLU A 400 -24.60 -3.74 -15.91
CA GLU A 400 -25.26 -4.53 -16.96
C GLU A 400 -25.73 -5.84 -16.32
N THR A 401 -27.05 -6.04 -16.30
CA THR A 401 -27.63 -7.39 -16.23
C THR A 401 -26.90 -8.25 -17.26
N PRO A 402 -26.41 -9.46 -16.92
CA PRO A 402 -25.71 -10.31 -17.86
C PRO A 402 -26.55 -10.45 -19.12
N ASN A 403 -26.09 -9.83 -20.21
CA ASN A 403 -26.64 -10.10 -21.52
C ASN A 403 -26.52 -11.62 -21.75
N SER A 404 -27.51 -12.22 -22.42
CA SER A 404 -27.81 -13.65 -22.36
C SER A 404 -26.81 -14.58 -23.08
N GLN A 405 -25.51 -14.26 -23.05
CA GLN A 405 -24.39 -15.04 -23.58
C GLN A 405 -23.23 -14.94 -22.58
N THR A 406 -22.84 -16.04 -21.94
CA THR A 406 -21.81 -16.05 -20.88
C THR A 406 -20.41 -15.77 -21.46
N THR A 407 -20.03 -14.50 -21.54
CA THR A 407 -18.66 -14.10 -21.89
C THR A 407 -17.71 -14.39 -20.73
N ILE A 408 -16.61 -15.09 -21.01
CA ILE A 408 -15.57 -15.41 -20.02
C ILE A 408 -14.35 -14.49 -20.17
N LEU A 409 -13.55 -14.38 -19.12
CA LEU A 409 -12.27 -13.66 -19.18
C LEU A 409 -11.12 -14.63 -19.53
N VAL A 410 -10.20 -14.18 -20.38
CA VAL A 410 -9.04 -14.97 -20.80
C VAL A 410 -7.78 -14.12 -20.68
N VAL A 411 -6.72 -14.68 -20.10
CA VAL A 411 -5.37 -14.11 -20.13
C VAL A 411 -4.55 -14.89 -21.16
N ASP A 412 -4.20 -14.26 -22.28
CA ASP A 412 -3.57 -14.87 -23.46
C ASP A 412 -2.50 -13.95 -24.09
N ASP A 413 -1.55 -13.47 -23.30
CA ASP A 413 -0.51 -12.56 -23.80
C ASP A 413 0.59 -13.31 -24.59
N PRO A 414 0.94 -12.87 -25.81
CA PRO A 414 1.93 -13.55 -26.64
C PRO A 414 3.34 -13.59 -26.02
N ARG A 415 3.64 -12.71 -25.05
CA ARG A 415 4.92 -12.73 -24.31
C ARG A 415 5.10 -14.00 -23.50
N PHE A 416 4.04 -14.74 -23.14
CA PHE A 416 4.17 -16.05 -22.52
C PHE A 416 4.94 -17.05 -23.41
N GLY A 417 4.95 -16.85 -24.73
CA GLY A 417 5.75 -17.63 -25.68
C GLY A 417 7.26 -17.35 -25.62
N LEU A 418 7.73 -16.36 -24.87
CA LEU A 418 9.15 -16.02 -24.75
C LEU A 418 9.88 -16.92 -23.74
N HIS A 419 9.19 -17.49 -22.75
CA HIS A 419 9.79 -18.45 -21.81
C HIS A 419 10.25 -19.72 -22.54
N LEU A 420 11.54 -20.05 -22.40
CA LEU A 420 12.24 -21.15 -23.08
C LEU A 420 12.11 -21.11 -24.61
N LYS A 421 11.92 -19.93 -25.19
CA LYS A 421 11.91 -19.78 -26.65
C LYS A 421 13.25 -20.26 -27.22
N ASN A 422 13.18 -21.07 -28.27
CA ASN A 422 14.34 -21.69 -28.94
C ASN A 422 15.15 -22.68 -28.09
N VAL A 423 14.65 -23.10 -26.93
CA VAL A 423 15.23 -24.20 -26.15
C VAL A 423 14.47 -25.49 -26.46
N PHE A 424 15.18 -26.59 -26.71
CA PHE A 424 14.55 -27.89 -26.85
C PHE A 424 14.14 -28.40 -25.47
N HIS A 425 12.86 -28.33 -25.17
CA HIS A 425 12.31 -28.65 -23.86
C HIS A 425 10.85 -29.15 -23.97
N LEU A 426 10.38 -29.95 -23.01
CA LEU A 426 9.00 -30.44 -23.00
C LEU A 426 8.01 -29.31 -22.67
N GLU A 427 8.31 -28.52 -21.64
CA GLU A 427 7.70 -27.20 -21.41
C GLU A 427 8.20 -26.25 -22.51
N SER A 428 7.35 -25.93 -23.49
CA SER A 428 7.74 -25.17 -24.69
C SER A 428 6.64 -24.22 -25.17
N PRO A 429 6.97 -23.17 -25.95
CA PRO A 429 5.99 -22.22 -26.48
C PRO A 429 4.85 -22.85 -27.29
N ARG A 430 5.09 -24.03 -27.87
CA ARG A 430 4.09 -24.80 -28.62
C ARG A 430 2.86 -25.15 -27.78
N ARG A 431 3.00 -25.22 -26.46
CA ARG A 431 1.90 -25.44 -25.51
C ARG A 431 0.94 -24.27 -25.50
N PHE A 432 1.47 -23.05 -25.39
CA PHE A 432 0.68 -21.81 -25.47
C PHE A 432 0.04 -21.67 -26.85
N ASP A 433 0.80 -21.90 -27.92
CA ASP A 433 0.26 -21.85 -29.29
C ASP A 433 -0.91 -22.84 -29.50
N ALA A 434 -0.85 -24.02 -28.87
CA ALA A 434 -1.93 -25.00 -28.93
C ALA A 434 -3.20 -24.53 -28.23
N PHE A 435 -3.06 -23.90 -27.07
CA PHE A 435 -4.20 -23.33 -26.37
C PHE A 435 -4.79 -22.13 -27.14
N CYS A 436 -3.95 -21.28 -27.74
CA CYS A 436 -4.39 -20.20 -28.62
C CYS A 436 -5.15 -20.71 -29.85
N ARG A 437 -4.75 -21.86 -30.43
CA ARG A 437 -5.54 -22.51 -31.49
C ARG A 437 -6.91 -22.97 -31.00
N ALA A 438 -7.00 -23.50 -29.78
CA ALA A 438 -8.28 -23.85 -29.17
C ALA A 438 -9.16 -22.60 -28.93
N LEU A 439 -8.59 -21.49 -28.44
CA LEU A 439 -9.27 -20.21 -28.26
C LEU A 439 -9.81 -19.61 -29.57
N ALA A 440 -9.09 -19.83 -30.68
CA ALA A 440 -9.47 -19.36 -32.01
C ALA A 440 -10.55 -20.22 -32.69
N HIS A 441 -11.02 -21.29 -32.05
CA HIS A 441 -12.00 -22.19 -32.66
C HIS A 441 -13.37 -21.51 -32.83
N PRO A 442 -14.06 -21.67 -33.98
CA PRO A 442 -15.32 -20.98 -34.26
C PRO A 442 -16.46 -21.24 -33.26
N SER A 443 -16.46 -22.40 -32.59
CA SER A 443 -17.51 -22.78 -31.63
C SER A 443 -17.60 -21.88 -30.39
N ILE A 444 -16.55 -21.13 -30.09
CA ILE A 444 -16.47 -20.21 -28.94
C ILE A 444 -16.20 -18.76 -29.37
N ALA A 445 -16.30 -18.47 -30.67
CA ALA A 445 -16.09 -17.13 -31.20
C ALA A 445 -17.02 -16.10 -30.54
N GLY A 446 -16.45 -14.98 -30.07
CA GLY A 446 -17.20 -13.93 -29.38
C GLY A 446 -17.67 -14.26 -27.97
N ARG A 447 -17.30 -15.43 -27.41
CA ARG A 447 -17.70 -15.87 -26.06
C ARG A 447 -16.65 -15.64 -24.99
N TRP A 448 -15.56 -14.95 -25.32
CA TRP A 448 -14.49 -14.66 -24.39
C TRP A 448 -13.88 -13.28 -24.66
N HIS A 449 -13.22 -12.72 -23.65
CA HIS A 449 -12.56 -11.42 -23.70
C HIS A 449 -11.14 -11.52 -23.16
N SER A 450 -10.18 -11.11 -23.98
CA SER A 450 -8.77 -11.03 -23.60
C SER A 450 -8.53 -9.96 -22.55
N MET A 451 -7.64 -10.26 -21.60
CA MET A 451 -7.26 -9.35 -20.52
C MET A 451 -5.87 -8.77 -20.77
N MET A 452 -5.77 -7.46 -20.58
CA MET A 452 -4.48 -6.77 -20.48
C MET A 452 -3.71 -7.28 -19.27
N VAL A 453 -2.48 -7.73 -19.48
CA VAL A 453 -1.59 -8.22 -18.43
C VAL A 453 -0.45 -7.25 -18.13
N GLU A 454 -0.16 -7.11 -16.85
CA GLU A 454 0.95 -6.36 -16.28
C GLU A 454 1.74 -7.31 -15.37
N PRO A 455 3.07 -7.15 -15.24
CA PRO A 455 3.85 -7.99 -14.34
C PRO A 455 3.47 -7.74 -12.88
N ALA A 456 3.52 -8.81 -12.07
CA ALA A 456 3.37 -8.70 -10.63
C ALA A 456 4.56 -7.97 -10.00
N ASP A 457 4.29 -7.18 -8.97
CA ASP A 457 5.32 -6.49 -8.20
C ASP A 457 6.06 -7.47 -7.31
N ARG A 458 7.35 -7.21 -7.07
CA ARG A 458 8.20 -8.02 -6.18
C ARG A 458 7.56 -8.24 -4.80
N GLU A 459 6.94 -7.21 -4.24
CA GLU A 459 6.26 -7.29 -2.93
C GLU A 459 5.10 -8.28 -2.91
N GLN A 460 4.45 -8.50 -4.05
CA GLN A 460 3.35 -9.46 -4.19
C GLN A 460 3.88 -10.88 -4.26
N LEU A 461 5.04 -11.09 -4.90
CA LEU A 461 5.70 -12.39 -4.97
C LEU A 461 6.12 -12.89 -3.57
N LEU A 462 6.51 -11.96 -2.69
CA LEU A 462 6.89 -12.24 -1.29
C LEU A 462 5.76 -12.81 -0.43
N TRP A 463 4.52 -12.84 -0.93
CA TRP A 463 3.40 -13.42 -0.17
C TRP A 463 3.41 -14.94 -0.11
N VAL A 464 4.15 -15.58 -1.02
CA VAL A 464 4.35 -17.03 -1.06
C VAL A 464 5.83 -17.37 -1.03
N HIS A 465 6.65 -16.60 -1.75
CA HIS A 465 8.04 -16.94 -1.99
C HIS A 465 9.01 -16.20 -1.06
N ALA A 466 10.05 -16.90 -0.62
CA ALA A 466 11.13 -16.35 0.18
C ALA A 466 11.91 -15.28 -0.59
N ALA A 467 12.34 -14.22 0.11
CA ALA A 467 13.05 -13.09 -0.50
C ALA A 467 14.33 -13.50 -1.22
N ASP A 468 15.11 -14.42 -0.64
CA ASP A 468 16.35 -14.91 -1.23
C ASP A 468 16.09 -15.76 -2.47
N TYR A 469 14.99 -16.51 -2.50
CA TYR A 469 14.60 -17.29 -3.68
C TYR A 469 14.22 -16.38 -4.85
N ILE A 470 13.39 -15.36 -4.60
CA ILE A 470 13.06 -14.33 -5.59
C ILE A 470 14.34 -13.66 -6.12
N ALA A 471 15.27 -13.30 -5.22
CA ALA A 471 16.54 -12.70 -5.62
C ALA A 471 17.42 -13.64 -6.47
N ARG A 472 17.35 -14.95 -6.26
CA ARG A 472 18.03 -15.94 -7.11
C ARG A 472 17.40 -16.02 -8.51
N LEU A 473 16.07 -16.02 -8.59
CA LEU A 473 15.36 -16.04 -9.87
C LEU A 473 15.59 -14.75 -10.67
N GLU A 474 15.51 -13.59 -10.04
CA GLU A 474 15.75 -12.31 -10.70
C GLU A 474 17.15 -12.22 -11.31
N LYS A 475 18.16 -12.86 -10.69
CA LYS A 475 19.52 -12.93 -11.23
C LYS A 475 19.64 -13.73 -12.54
N THR A 476 18.62 -14.50 -12.93
CA THR A 476 18.60 -15.21 -14.21
C THR A 476 18.12 -14.32 -15.37
N ALA A 477 17.50 -13.17 -15.08
CA ALA A 477 17.10 -12.19 -16.09
C ALA A 477 18.25 -11.84 -17.03
N GLY A 478 17.96 -11.80 -18.33
CA GLY A 478 18.94 -11.49 -19.38
C GLY A 478 20.01 -12.55 -19.63
N ARG A 479 20.03 -13.68 -18.90
CA ARG A 479 20.99 -14.77 -19.13
C ARG A 479 20.47 -15.74 -20.19
N GLN A 480 21.36 -16.18 -21.09
CA GLN A 480 20.99 -17.03 -22.22
C GLN A 480 20.31 -18.35 -21.79
N LEU A 481 20.89 -19.06 -20.82
CA LEU A 481 20.31 -20.27 -20.24
C LEU A 481 20.87 -20.47 -18.82
N VAL A 482 19.98 -20.70 -17.86
CA VAL A 482 20.33 -21.06 -16.48
C VAL A 482 19.50 -22.27 -16.09
N THR A 483 20.16 -23.26 -15.50
CA THR A 483 19.53 -24.47 -14.98
C THR A 483 19.33 -24.31 -13.47
N LEU A 484 18.09 -24.36 -13.01
CA LEU A 484 17.72 -24.19 -11.59
C LEU A 484 17.61 -25.55 -10.88
N ASP A 485 17.10 -26.56 -11.57
CA ASP A 485 17.19 -27.98 -11.18
C ASP A 485 17.38 -28.86 -12.43
N MET A 486 17.24 -30.19 -12.32
CA MET A 486 17.46 -31.10 -13.46
C MET A 486 16.59 -30.81 -14.69
N ASP A 487 15.37 -30.31 -14.49
CA ASP A 487 14.38 -30.14 -15.57
C ASP A 487 13.79 -28.72 -15.63
N THR A 488 14.16 -27.84 -14.71
CA THR A 488 13.67 -26.46 -14.60
C THR A 488 14.75 -25.48 -15.04
N GLN A 489 14.50 -24.81 -16.16
CA GLN A 489 15.44 -23.91 -16.80
C GLN A 489 14.83 -22.52 -17.01
N THR A 490 15.71 -21.52 -17.14
CA THR A 490 15.33 -20.15 -17.48
C THR A 490 16.21 -19.63 -18.60
N THR A 491 15.61 -18.92 -19.55
CA THR A 491 16.28 -18.09 -20.56
C THR A 491 16.15 -16.60 -20.23
N GLU A 492 16.68 -15.75 -21.12
CA GLU A 492 16.80 -14.29 -20.96
C GLU A 492 15.50 -13.57 -20.56
N HIS A 493 14.34 -14.08 -20.95
CA HIS A 493 13.02 -13.49 -20.68
C HIS A 493 12.21 -14.22 -19.62
N SER A 494 12.72 -15.33 -19.08
CA SER A 494 11.90 -16.25 -18.27
C SER A 494 11.48 -15.63 -16.93
N TRP A 495 12.34 -14.82 -16.33
CA TRP A 495 12.02 -14.11 -15.10
C TRP A 495 10.88 -13.09 -15.30
N GLU A 496 11.01 -12.23 -16.32
CA GLU A 496 10.01 -11.21 -16.63
C GLU A 496 8.69 -11.85 -17.04
N VAL A 497 8.73 -12.95 -17.80
CA VAL A 497 7.54 -13.71 -18.21
C VAL A 497 6.88 -14.40 -17.02
N ALA A 498 7.63 -14.91 -16.04
CA ALA A 498 7.06 -15.46 -14.80
C ALA A 498 6.35 -14.37 -14.00
N CYS A 499 6.92 -13.18 -13.87
CA CYS A 499 6.26 -12.05 -13.23
C CYS A 499 4.98 -11.64 -14.00
N LEU A 500 5.03 -11.68 -15.34
CA LEU A 500 3.88 -11.41 -16.20
C LEU A 500 2.77 -12.46 -16.05
N ALA A 501 3.11 -13.73 -15.90
CA ALA A 501 2.17 -14.82 -15.67
C ALA A 501 1.38 -14.59 -14.37
N VAL A 502 2.10 -14.34 -13.26
CA VAL A 502 1.48 -14.04 -11.96
C VAL A 502 0.60 -12.80 -12.05
N GLY A 503 1.10 -11.71 -12.63
CA GLY A 503 0.32 -10.49 -12.74
C GLY A 503 -0.91 -10.65 -13.63
N GLY A 504 -0.82 -11.42 -14.72
CA GLY A 504 -1.97 -11.80 -15.54
C GLY A 504 -3.02 -12.58 -14.73
N VAL A 505 -2.60 -13.55 -13.91
CA VAL A 505 -3.49 -14.27 -12.98
C VAL A 505 -4.19 -13.30 -12.01
N PHE A 506 -3.48 -12.31 -11.46
CA PHE A 506 -4.09 -11.29 -10.61
C PHE A 506 -5.15 -10.46 -11.34
N ARG A 507 -4.88 -10.08 -12.60
CA ARG A 507 -5.87 -9.39 -13.43
C ARG A 507 -7.12 -10.24 -13.66
N LEU A 508 -6.95 -11.55 -13.85
CA LEU A 508 -8.08 -12.48 -13.94
C LEU A 508 -8.91 -12.51 -12.65
N MET A 509 -8.25 -12.58 -11.49
CA MET A 509 -8.93 -12.51 -10.19
C MET A 509 -9.70 -11.20 -10.02
N ASP A 510 -9.08 -10.06 -10.34
CA ASP A 510 -9.74 -8.74 -10.32
C ASP A 510 -10.99 -8.73 -11.20
N GLY A 511 -10.88 -9.30 -12.41
CA GLY A 511 -11.98 -9.34 -13.35
C GLY A 511 -13.17 -10.14 -12.84
N ILE A 512 -12.90 -11.28 -12.19
CA ILE A 512 -13.95 -12.13 -11.62
C ILE A 512 -14.54 -11.51 -10.34
N CYS A 513 -13.71 -11.03 -9.42
CA CYS A 513 -14.16 -10.41 -8.17
C CYS A 513 -14.92 -9.10 -8.39
N SER A 514 -14.59 -8.33 -9.45
CA SER A 514 -15.36 -7.14 -9.84
C SER A 514 -16.65 -7.44 -10.61
N GLY A 515 -16.95 -8.71 -10.88
CA GLY A 515 -18.17 -9.14 -11.56
C GLY A 515 -18.19 -8.90 -13.07
N ARG A 516 -17.03 -8.66 -13.72
CA ARG A 516 -16.95 -8.53 -15.20
C ARG A 516 -17.27 -9.85 -15.89
N ALA A 517 -16.93 -10.96 -15.24
CA ALA A 517 -17.41 -12.30 -15.54
C ALA A 517 -17.47 -13.09 -14.23
N SER A 518 -18.22 -14.18 -14.20
CA SER A 518 -18.15 -15.11 -13.07
C SER A 518 -16.93 -16.03 -13.15
N ARG A 519 -16.34 -16.19 -14.34
CA ARG A 519 -15.29 -17.18 -14.58
C ARG A 519 -14.33 -16.80 -15.70
N GLY A 520 -13.18 -17.45 -15.71
CA GLY A 520 -12.20 -17.28 -16.77
C GLY A 520 -10.98 -18.19 -16.64
N VAL A 521 -10.06 -18.06 -17.59
CA VAL A 521 -8.86 -18.90 -17.69
C VAL A 521 -7.62 -18.06 -17.96
N ALA A 522 -6.51 -18.42 -17.30
CA ALA A 522 -5.20 -17.83 -17.54
C ALA A 522 -4.32 -18.82 -18.30
N ALA A 523 -4.12 -18.55 -19.59
CA ALA A 523 -3.26 -19.32 -20.49
C ALA A 523 -1.79 -18.92 -20.31
N VAL A 524 -1.29 -19.08 -19.09
CA VAL A 524 0.03 -18.59 -18.70
C VAL A 524 1.12 -19.63 -18.88
N ARG A 525 2.35 -19.15 -19.07
CA ARG A 525 3.60 -19.90 -18.95
C ARG A 525 4.65 -18.98 -18.31
N PRO A 526 5.58 -19.48 -17.49
CA PRO A 526 5.73 -20.86 -16.99
C PRO A 526 4.56 -21.33 -16.09
N PRO A 527 4.41 -22.65 -15.88
CA PRO A 527 3.53 -23.21 -14.84
C PRO A 527 4.01 -22.85 -13.44
N GLY A 528 3.23 -23.18 -12.40
CA GLY A 528 3.50 -22.74 -11.04
C GLY A 528 3.35 -23.76 -9.91
N HIS A 529 2.51 -24.79 -10.03
CA HIS A 529 2.11 -25.60 -8.86
C HIS A 529 3.23 -26.37 -8.13
N HIS A 530 4.38 -26.60 -8.78
CA HIS A 530 5.58 -27.21 -8.17
C HIS A 530 6.52 -26.20 -7.51
N ALA A 531 6.41 -24.90 -7.80
CA ALA A 531 7.28 -23.90 -7.22
C ALA A 531 7.02 -23.78 -5.71
N GLU A 532 7.98 -24.20 -4.91
CA GLU A 532 7.94 -24.12 -3.46
C GLU A 532 8.20 -22.68 -2.99
N PRO A 533 7.92 -22.34 -1.71
CA PRO A 533 8.27 -21.03 -1.18
C PRO A 533 9.72 -20.61 -1.43
N ASP A 534 10.67 -21.55 -1.43
CA ASP A 534 12.10 -21.26 -1.54
C ASP A 534 12.82 -21.94 -2.72
N GLN A 535 12.10 -22.64 -3.60
CA GLN A 535 12.71 -23.43 -4.68
C GLN A 535 11.87 -23.48 -5.96
N ALA A 536 12.55 -23.38 -7.12
CA ALA A 536 11.99 -23.68 -8.43
C ALA A 536 12.23 -25.16 -8.75
N MET A 537 11.21 -25.84 -9.28
CA MET A 537 11.27 -27.25 -9.68
C MET A 537 10.09 -27.61 -10.58
N GLY A 538 10.17 -28.72 -11.31
CA GLY A 538 9.05 -29.25 -12.10
C GLY A 538 8.55 -28.25 -13.14
N PHE A 539 9.49 -27.57 -13.82
CA PHE A 539 9.24 -26.50 -14.78
C PHE A 539 8.67 -25.19 -14.18
N CYS A 540 8.40 -25.14 -12.89
CA CYS A 540 7.71 -24.04 -12.25
C CYS A 540 8.70 -23.03 -11.66
N LEU A 541 8.51 -21.74 -11.96
CA LEU A 541 9.35 -20.65 -11.45
C LEU A 541 8.67 -19.84 -10.34
N LEU A 542 7.36 -19.62 -10.42
CA LEU A 542 6.58 -18.90 -9.41
C LEU A 542 5.23 -19.60 -9.28
N ASN A 543 4.71 -19.73 -8.07
CA ASN A 543 3.49 -20.48 -7.83
C ASN A 543 2.26 -19.61 -8.12
N ASN A 544 1.80 -19.65 -9.37
CA ASN A 544 0.68 -18.87 -9.88
C ASN A 544 -0.61 -19.06 -9.04
N ALA A 545 -0.96 -20.31 -8.69
CA ALA A 545 -2.18 -20.62 -7.95
C ALA A 545 -2.11 -20.20 -6.48
N ALA A 546 -0.96 -20.43 -5.81
CA ALA A 546 -0.76 -19.98 -4.44
C ALA A 546 -0.75 -18.45 -4.34
N LEU A 547 -0.08 -17.78 -5.27
CA LEU A 547 -0.09 -16.32 -5.34
C LEU A 547 -1.50 -15.80 -5.62
N ALA A 548 -2.29 -16.46 -6.47
CA ALA A 548 -3.69 -16.10 -6.69
C ALA A 548 -4.52 -16.15 -5.40
N ALA A 549 -4.38 -17.21 -4.60
CA ALA A 549 -5.08 -17.32 -3.32
C ALA A 549 -4.66 -16.21 -2.35
N ARG A 550 -3.35 -15.94 -2.21
CA ARG A 550 -2.87 -14.82 -1.38
C ARG A 550 -3.33 -13.46 -1.89
N TYR A 551 -3.40 -13.27 -3.20
CA TYR A 551 -3.93 -12.06 -3.82
C TYR A 551 -5.41 -11.86 -3.53
N LEU A 552 -6.24 -12.90 -3.67
CA LEU A 552 -7.65 -12.86 -3.31
C LEU A 552 -7.87 -12.51 -1.83
N GLN A 553 -7.03 -13.04 -0.94
CA GLN A 553 -7.11 -12.74 0.50
C GLN A 553 -6.70 -11.29 0.80
N LYS A 554 -5.55 -10.84 0.28
CA LYS A 554 -4.99 -9.52 0.58
C LYS A 554 -5.71 -8.38 -0.13
N MET A 555 -6.08 -8.57 -1.40
CA MET A 555 -6.66 -7.51 -2.24
C MET A 555 -8.19 -7.51 -2.25
N HIS A 556 -8.81 -8.69 -2.16
CA HIS A 556 -10.28 -8.85 -2.20
C HIS A 556 -10.89 -9.23 -0.85
N GLY A 557 -10.07 -9.43 0.19
CA GLY A 557 -10.54 -9.68 1.56
C GLY A 557 -11.24 -11.02 1.75
N LEU A 558 -11.08 -11.96 0.81
CA LEU A 558 -11.68 -13.28 0.90
C LEU A 558 -11.00 -14.07 2.02
N LYS A 559 -11.80 -14.80 2.81
CA LYS A 559 -11.33 -15.57 3.96
C LYS A 559 -11.14 -17.04 3.66
N ARG A 560 -11.88 -17.58 2.68
CA ARG A 560 -11.80 -19.00 2.28
C ARG A 560 -11.61 -19.13 0.78
N VAL A 561 -10.45 -19.63 0.36
CA VAL A 561 -10.15 -19.91 -1.05
C VAL A 561 -9.91 -21.41 -1.19
N MET A 562 -10.51 -22.05 -2.20
CA MET A 562 -10.24 -23.45 -2.49
C MET A 562 -9.38 -23.55 -3.73
N ILE A 563 -8.28 -24.30 -3.65
CA ILE A 563 -7.43 -24.64 -4.79
C ILE A 563 -7.68 -26.11 -5.15
N ILE A 564 -8.09 -26.37 -6.39
CA ILE A 564 -8.28 -27.71 -6.93
C ILE A 564 -7.23 -27.92 -8.01
N ASP A 565 -6.29 -28.82 -7.76
CA ASP A 565 -5.23 -29.19 -8.69
C ASP A 565 -5.64 -30.40 -9.54
N LEU A 566 -5.81 -30.12 -10.84
CA LEU A 566 -6.17 -31.04 -11.91
C LEU A 566 -4.98 -31.29 -12.86
N ASP A 567 -3.76 -31.14 -12.39
CA ASP A 567 -2.57 -31.65 -13.06
C ASP A 567 -2.31 -33.13 -12.71
N ALA A 568 -1.70 -33.88 -13.62
CA ALA A 568 -1.34 -35.27 -13.37
C ALA A 568 -0.27 -35.43 -12.28
N HIS A 569 0.52 -34.39 -12.02
CA HIS A 569 1.57 -34.35 -11.03
C HIS A 569 1.07 -33.66 -9.75
N HIS A 570 1.62 -34.07 -8.61
CA HIS A 570 1.26 -33.45 -7.34
C HIS A 570 1.85 -32.03 -7.26
N GLY A 571 1.01 -31.00 -7.11
CA GLY A 571 1.42 -29.61 -6.85
C GLY A 571 2.01 -29.39 -5.46
N ASN A 572 3.17 -30.00 -5.19
CA ASN A 572 3.87 -29.94 -3.90
C ASN A 572 4.16 -28.51 -3.44
N GLY A 573 4.50 -27.60 -4.35
CA GLY A 573 4.75 -26.20 -4.00
C GLY A 573 3.50 -25.51 -3.45
N THR A 574 2.35 -25.79 -4.06
CA THR A 574 1.05 -25.26 -3.59
C THR A 574 0.67 -25.87 -2.24
N GLN A 575 0.88 -27.19 -2.07
CA GLN A 575 0.70 -27.85 -0.77
C GLN A 575 1.57 -27.19 0.31
N THR A 576 2.86 -27.02 0.07
CA THR A 576 3.81 -26.44 1.03
C THR A 576 3.43 -25.01 1.40
N ALA A 577 2.96 -24.20 0.43
CA ALA A 577 2.57 -22.81 0.66
C ALA A 577 1.39 -22.61 1.64
N PHE A 578 0.56 -23.64 1.84
CA PHE A 578 -0.62 -23.59 2.71
C PHE A 578 -0.69 -24.73 3.72
N TYR A 579 0.41 -25.46 3.95
CA TYR A 579 0.39 -26.69 4.71
C TYR A 579 -0.10 -26.50 6.16
N ASP A 580 0.06 -25.31 6.72
CA ASP A 580 -0.39 -24.93 8.06
C ASP A 580 -1.58 -23.93 8.08
N ASP A 581 -2.21 -23.68 6.92
CA ASP A 581 -3.19 -22.60 6.74
C ASP A 581 -4.61 -23.13 6.46
N ALA A 582 -5.51 -23.02 7.44
CA ALA A 582 -6.92 -23.42 7.31
C ALA A 582 -7.78 -22.49 6.44
N SER A 583 -7.26 -21.31 6.05
CA SER A 583 -7.97 -20.37 5.18
C SER A 583 -7.96 -20.78 3.70
N VAL A 584 -7.10 -21.75 3.34
CA VAL A 584 -7.02 -22.32 2.00
C VAL A 584 -7.20 -23.83 2.06
N LEU A 585 -8.20 -24.35 1.34
CA LEU A 585 -8.36 -25.79 1.14
C LEU A 585 -7.68 -26.18 -0.17
N TYR A 586 -6.57 -26.91 -0.08
CA TYR A 586 -5.86 -27.46 -1.23
C TYR A 586 -6.25 -28.93 -1.44
N LEU A 587 -6.68 -29.24 -2.66
CA LEU A 587 -7.03 -30.60 -3.08
C LEU A 587 -6.30 -30.93 -4.38
N SER A 588 -5.66 -32.10 -4.44
CA SER A 588 -4.94 -32.54 -5.65
C SER A 588 -5.30 -33.96 -6.04
N THR A 589 -5.63 -34.16 -7.31
CA THR A 589 -5.77 -35.49 -7.93
C THR A 589 -4.59 -35.75 -8.84
N HIS A 590 -3.67 -36.63 -8.45
CA HIS A 590 -2.40 -36.83 -9.15
C HIS A 590 -1.99 -38.30 -9.19
N GLY A 591 -1.09 -38.67 -10.10
CA GLY A 591 -0.46 -39.97 -10.09
C GLY A 591 0.50 -40.12 -8.91
N TYR A 592 0.42 -41.22 -8.17
CA TYR A 592 1.35 -41.52 -7.07
C TYR A 592 1.86 -42.96 -7.18
N PRO A 593 3.15 -43.24 -6.96
CA PRO A 593 4.23 -42.34 -6.53
C PRO A 593 4.98 -41.69 -7.72
N ALA A 594 4.25 -41.06 -8.66
CA ALA A 594 4.86 -40.32 -9.76
C ALA A 594 5.59 -39.06 -9.26
N TYR A 595 6.25 -38.32 -10.16
CA TYR A 595 6.92 -37.07 -9.80
C TYR A 595 5.96 -36.13 -9.03
N PRO A 596 6.39 -35.53 -7.91
CA PRO A 596 7.75 -35.51 -7.35
C PRO A 596 8.02 -36.54 -6.24
N GLY A 597 7.13 -37.53 -6.05
CA GLY A 597 7.22 -38.52 -4.97
C GLY A 597 6.54 -38.09 -3.66
N THR A 598 5.90 -36.92 -3.63
CA THR A 598 5.06 -36.41 -2.53
C THR A 598 3.57 -36.55 -2.88
N GLY A 599 2.66 -36.09 -2.01
CA GLY A 599 1.21 -36.19 -2.26
C GLY A 599 0.62 -37.50 -1.75
N SER A 600 1.26 -38.13 -0.76
CA SER A 600 0.72 -39.33 -0.14
C SER A 600 -0.59 -39.02 0.62
N LEU A 601 -1.42 -40.04 0.82
CA LEU A 601 -2.66 -39.92 1.60
C LEU A 601 -2.45 -39.36 3.03
N GLY A 602 -1.26 -39.54 3.61
CA GLY A 602 -0.95 -39.12 4.97
C GLY A 602 -0.55 -37.65 5.11
N GLU A 603 -0.24 -36.98 3.99
CA GLU A 603 0.08 -35.55 3.94
C GLU A 603 -1.22 -34.75 3.97
N ILE A 604 -1.67 -34.37 5.16
CA ILE A 604 -2.99 -33.75 5.40
C ILE A 604 -2.92 -32.32 5.96
N GLY A 605 -1.74 -31.71 5.91
CA GLY A 605 -1.47 -30.44 6.57
C GLY A 605 -1.01 -30.61 8.02
N GLN A 606 -0.65 -29.49 8.65
CA GLN A 606 -0.12 -29.44 10.01
C GLN A 606 -0.75 -28.28 10.80
N GLY A 607 -0.68 -28.36 12.13
CA GLY A 607 -1.18 -27.29 13.00
C GLY A 607 -2.64 -26.90 12.65
N PRO A 608 -2.95 -25.61 12.48
CA PRO A 608 -4.28 -25.16 12.07
C PRO A 608 -4.73 -25.70 10.70
N GLY A 609 -3.81 -25.89 9.75
CA GLY A 609 -4.10 -26.39 8.40
C GLY A 609 -4.39 -27.89 8.30
N LYS A 610 -4.35 -28.64 9.41
CA LYS A 610 -4.63 -30.09 9.37
C LYS A 610 -6.06 -30.37 8.92
N GLY A 611 -6.22 -31.19 7.88
CA GLY A 611 -7.49 -31.48 7.22
C GLY A 611 -7.82 -30.56 6.03
N PHE A 612 -6.99 -29.52 5.79
CA PHE A 612 -7.14 -28.58 4.67
C PHE A 612 -6.19 -28.84 3.50
N THR A 613 -5.40 -29.91 3.59
CA THR A 613 -4.69 -30.53 2.47
C THR A 613 -5.31 -31.90 2.20
N VAL A 614 -5.80 -32.11 0.98
CA VAL A 614 -6.49 -33.33 0.57
C VAL A 614 -5.84 -33.92 -0.67
N ASN A 615 -4.94 -34.87 -0.44
CA ASN A 615 -4.30 -35.62 -1.52
C ASN A 615 -5.13 -36.84 -1.94
N ILE A 616 -5.31 -36.99 -3.26
CA ILE A 616 -6.07 -38.08 -3.88
C ILE A 616 -5.14 -38.78 -4.88
N PRO A 617 -4.29 -39.71 -4.42
CA PRO A 617 -3.38 -40.45 -5.28
C PRO A 617 -4.14 -41.41 -6.20
N MET A 618 -4.13 -41.10 -7.50
CA MET A 618 -4.81 -41.82 -8.56
C MET A 618 -3.91 -42.93 -9.12
N ASP A 619 -4.52 -44.08 -9.42
CA ASP A 619 -3.83 -45.18 -10.09
C ASP A 619 -3.46 -44.80 -11.53
N LYS A 620 -2.31 -45.29 -12.01
CA LYS A 620 -1.90 -45.12 -13.40
C LYS A 620 -2.99 -45.63 -14.35
N GLY A 621 -3.31 -44.83 -15.36
CA GLY A 621 -4.37 -45.13 -16.32
C GLY A 621 -5.79 -44.85 -15.83
N ALA A 622 -5.96 -44.16 -14.69
CA ALA A 622 -7.25 -43.61 -14.30
C ALA A 622 -7.79 -42.70 -15.42
N GLY A 623 -9.04 -42.94 -15.83
CA GLY A 623 -9.73 -42.17 -16.87
C GLY A 623 -11.04 -41.58 -16.36
N ASP A 624 -11.90 -41.13 -17.27
CA ASP A 624 -13.07 -40.29 -16.99
C ASP A 624 -13.93 -40.78 -15.81
N ARG A 625 -14.27 -42.07 -15.76
CA ARG A 625 -15.10 -42.65 -14.69
C ARG A 625 -14.44 -42.58 -13.31
N ALA A 626 -13.11 -42.70 -13.25
CA ALA A 626 -12.37 -42.61 -11.99
C ALA A 626 -12.43 -41.18 -11.44
N PHE A 627 -12.15 -40.19 -12.29
CA PHE A 627 -12.22 -38.78 -11.94
C PHE A 627 -13.65 -38.34 -11.61
N GLU A 628 -14.66 -38.77 -12.39
CA GLU A 628 -16.07 -38.51 -12.10
C GLU A 628 -16.46 -39.03 -10.70
N ALA A 629 -16.05 -40.25 -10.36
CA ALA A 629 -16.32 -40.85 -9.06
C ALA A 629 -15.65 -40.07 -7.91
N VAL A 630 -14.38 -39.69 -8.09
CA VAL A 630 -13.64 -38.87 -7.11
C VAL A 630 -14.30 -37.51 -6.93
N PHE A 631 -14.66 -36.84 -8.04
CA PHE A 631 -15.29 -35.53 -7.97
C PHE A 631 -16.65 -35.59 -7.28
N ARG A 632 -17.48 -36.59 -7.57
CA ARG A 632 -18.79 -36.74 -6.90
C ARG A 632 -18.70 -37.09 -5.43
N ARG A 633 -17.71 -37.90 -5.02
CA ARG A 633 -17.66 -38.47 -3.67
C ARG A 633 -16.71 -37.76 -2.72
N ILE A 634 -15.77 -36.96 -3.24
CA ILE A 634 -14.77 -36.26 -2.42
C ILE A 634 -14.79 -34.77 -2.71
N VAL A 635 -14.56 -34.36 -3.97
CA VAL A 635 -14.39 -32.94 -4.31
C VAL A 635 -15.67 -32.14 -4.10
N ASP A 636 -16.82 -32.60 -4.61
CA ASP A 636 -18.11 -31.90 -4.48
C ASP A 636 -18.55 -31.76 -3.00
N PRO A 637 -18.51 -32.82 -2.17
CA PRO A 637 -18.85 -32.70 -0.75
C PRO A 637 -17.89 -31.79 0.01
N LEU A 638 -16.57 -31.89 -0.19
CA LEU A 638 -15.59 -31.00 0.47
C LEU A 638 -15.78 -29.55 0.06
N THR A 639 -16.03 -29.29 -1.23
CA THR A 639 -16.32 -27.94 -1.72
C THR A 639 -17.54 -27.34 -1.02
N HIS A 640 -18.60 -28.14 -0.83
CA HIS A 640 -19.80 -27.70 -0.11
C HIS A 640 -19.52 -27.46 1.39
N ALA A 641 -18.82 -28.36 2.08
CA ALA A 641 -18.53 -28.23 3.50
C ALA A 641 -17.59 -27.05 3.81
N PHE A 642 -16.57 -26.84 2.99
CA PHE A 642 -15.63 -25.73 3.17
C PHE A 642 -16.28 -24.38 2.84
N GLY A 643 -17.23 -24.36 1.90
CA GLY A 643 -17.93 -23.15 1.48
C GLY A 643 -16.97 -22.05 1.03
N PRO A 644 -16.11 -22.29 0.02
CA PRO A 644 -15.15 -21.31 -0.45
C PRO A 644 -15.84 -20.08 -1.02
N GLU A 645 -15.19 -18.94 -0.91
CA GLU A 645 -15.64 -17.68 -1.52
C GLU A 645 -15.11 -17.52 -2.95
N PHE A 646 -14.13 -18.33 -3.34
CA PHE A 646 -13.54 -18.40 -4.69
C PHE A 646 -12.89 -19.77 -4.90
N ILE A 647 -13.02 -20.33 -6.11
CA ILE A 647 -12.34 -21.57 -6.51
C ILE A 647 -11.23 -21.25 -7.53
N VAL A 648 -10.00 -21.62 -7.22
CA VAL A 648 -8.86 -21.56 -8.14
C VAL A 648 -8.57 -22.99 -8.60
N VAL A 649 -8.41 -23.19 -9.90
CA VAL A 649 -8.13 -24.51 -10.48
C VAL A 649 -6.77 -24.46 -11.16
N SER A 650 -5.82 -25.24 -10.65
CA SER A 650 -4.57 -25.55 -11.34
C SER A 650 -4.90 -26.58 -12.42
N LEU A 651 -4.88 -26.16 -13.68
CA LEU A 651 -5.38 -26.92 -14.83
C LEU A 651 -4.21 -27.42 -15.68
N GLY A 652 -3.78 -28.65 -15.42
CA GLY A 652 -2.90 -29.40 -16.31
C GLY A 652 -3.69 -30.11 -17.41
N PHE A 653 -3.15 -30.14 -18.63
CA PHE A 653 -3.70 -30.97 -19.73
C PHE A 653 -3.04 -32.35 -19.84
N ASP A 654 -2.19 -32.73 -18.88
CA ASP A 654 -1.45 -34.00 -18.86
C ASP A 654 -2.22 -35.18 -18.28
N LEU A 655 -3.48 -34.99 -17.83
CA LEU A 655 -4.38 -36.13 -17.59
C LEU A 655 -4.80 -36.83 -18.90
N TYR A 656 -4.55 -36.20 -20.05
CA TYR A 656 -4.98 -36.68 -21.35
C TYR A 656 -4.38 -38.05 -21.67
N LEU A 657 -5.19 -38.94 -22.24
CA LEU A 657 -4.84 -40.36 -22.50
C LEU A 657 -3.62 -40.60 -23.42
N HIS A 658 -3.15 -39.57 -24.11
CA HIS A 658 -1.94 -39.58 -24.95
C HIS A 658 -0.91 -38.53 -24.53
N ASP A 659 -0.99 -38.04 -23.29
CA ASP A 659 0.09 -37.25 -22.72
C ASP A 659 1.34 -38.12 -22.47
N ARG A 660 2.51 -37.50 -22.60
CA ARG A 660 3.80 -38.20 -22.50
C ARG A 660 4.28 -38.38 -21.07
N LEU A 661 3.82 -37.55 -20.13
CA LEU A 661 4.30 -37.53 -18.75
C LEU A 661 3.23 -38.02 -17.75
N GLY A 662 1.96 -37.62 -17.90
CA GLY A 662 0.96 -37.84 -16.86
C GLY A 662 0.47 -39.29 -16.65
N GLY A 663 0.47 -40.12 -17.70
CA GLY A 663 0.13 -41.55 -17.59
C GLY A 663 -1.33 -41.87 -17.23
N MET A 664 -2.23 -40.89 -17.30
CA MET A 664 -3.68 -41.03 -17.10
C MET A 664 -4.39 -41.35 -18.42
N LYS A 665 -5.70 -41.57 -18.37
CA LYS A 665 -6.55 -41.92 -19.53
C LYS A 665 -7.79 -41.03 -19.64
N VAL A 666 -7.68 -39.75 -19.30
CA VAL A 666 -8.80 -38.80 -19.44
C VAL A 666 -8.97 -38.42 -20.90
N THR A 667 -10.21 -38.43 -21.38
CA THR A 667 -10.59 -38.05 -22.75
C THR A 667 -10.89 -36.54 -22.83
N PRO A 668 -10.98 -35.94 -24.03
CA PRO A 668 -11.47 -34.57 -24.17
C PRO A 668 -12.85 -34.39 -23.51
N GLU A 669 -13.76 -35.35 -23.69
CA GLU A 669 -15.07 -35.38 -23.06
C GLU A 669 -14.96 -35.44 -21.54
N GLY A 670 -13.98 -36.18 -21.01
CA GLY A 670 -13.62 -36.19 -19.60
C GLY A 670 -13.27 -34.80 -19.06
N TYR A 671 -12.41 -34.05 -19.75
CA TYR A 671 -12.13 -32.65 -19.39
C TYR A 671 -13.38 -31.79 -19.41
N GLY A 672 -14.26 -31.97 -20.40
CA GLY A 672 -15.54 -31.27 -20.46
C GLY A 672 -16.43 -31.59 -19.23
N MET A 673 -16.56 -32.87 -18.90
CA MET A 673 -17.32 -33.35 -17.74
C MET A 673 -16.78 -32.77 -16.42
N LEU A 674 -15.46 -32.79 -16.21
CA LEU A 674 -14.83 -32.24 -15.00
C LEU A 674 -15.04 -30.72 -14.90
N THR A 675 -14.89 -30.02 -16.02
CA THR A 675 -15.16 -28.58 -16.12
C THR A 675 -16.60 -28.28 -15.72
N ARG A 676 -17.57 -29.00 -16.28
CA ARG A 676 -19.00 -28.84 -15.96
C ARG A 676 -19.29 -29.08 -14.48
N MET A 677 -18.67 -30.09 -13.87
CA MET A 677 -18.79 -30.36 -12.43
C MET A 677 -18.26 -29.19 -11.59
N LEU A 678 -17.06 -28.68 -11.90
CA LEU A 678 -16.46 -27.53 -11.22
C LEU A 678 -17.32 -26.26 -11.35
N LEU A 679 -17.86 -25.99 -12.53
CA LEU A 679 -18.73 -24.84 -12.77
C LEU A 679 -20.01 -24.92 -11.94
N ARG A 680 -20.61 -26.11 -11.82
CA ARG A 680 -21.77 -26.33 -10.94
C ARG A 680 -21.42 -26.14 -9.46
N MET A 681 -20.27 -26.65 -9.02
CA MET A 681 -19.75 -26.44 -7.67
C MET A 681 -19.62 -24.94 -7.36
N ALA A 682 -18.91 -24.21 -8.22
CA ALA A 682 -18.68 -22.78 -8.08
C ALA A 682 -20.00 -21.99 -8.05
N THR A 683 -20.94 -22.32 -8.94
CA THR A 683 -22.27 -21.68 -8.98
C THR A 683 -23.01 -21.85 -7.65
N ARG A 684 -22.92 -23.05 -7.04
CA ARG A 684 -23.60 -23.37 -5.78
C ARG A 684 -22.99 -22.67 -4.56
N VAL A 685 -21.66 -22.58 -4.47
CA VAL A 685 -20.98 -22.17 -3.21
C VAL A 685 -20.41 -20.75 -3.23
N CYS A 686 -20.01 -20.23 -4.40
CA CYS A 686 -19.31 -18.95 -4.53
C CYS A 686 -19.90 -18.03 -5.61
N GLY A 687 -21.16 -18.22 -5.99
CA GLY A 687 -21.82 -17.39 -7.01
C GLY A 687 -21.17 -17.50 -8.39
N GLY A 688 -20.55 -18.64 -8.68
CA GLY A 688 -19.90 -18.93 -9.94
C GLY A 688 -18.45 -18.46 -10.04
N ARG A 689 -17.87 -17.84 -8.98
CA ARG A 689 -16.49 -17.32 -8.97
C ARG A 689 -15.45 -18.44 -9.05
N ILE A 690 -14.94 -18.68 -10.24
CA ILE A 690 -13.93 -19.71 -10.52
C ILE A 690 -12.94 -19.27 -11.58
N ALA A 691 -11.65 -19.53 -11.34
CA ALA A 691 -10.58 -19.24 -12.29
C ALA A 691 -9.75 -20.50 -12.56
N PHE A 692 -9.38 -20.72 -13.81
CA PHE A 692 -8.50 -21.80 -14.24
C PHE A 692 -7.13 -21.23 -14.60
N ILE A 693 -6.04 -21.83 -14.15
CA ILE A 693 -4.67 -21.40 -14.40
C ILE A 693 -3.95 -22.56 -15.06
N LEU A 694 -3.37 -22.37 -16.24
CA LEU A 694 -2.68 -23.47 -16.93
C LEU A 694 -1.41 -23.90 -16.18
N GLU A 695 -1.29 -25.21 -15.96
CA GLU A 695 -0.11 -25.86 -15.35
C GLU A 695 0.61 -26.71 -16.42
N GLY A 696 0.56 -28.05 -16.33
CA GLY A 696 1.18 -29.02 -17.22
C GLY A 696 0.36 -29.38 -18.47
N GLY A 697 0.72 -30.49 -19.12
CA GLY A 697 0.24 -30.91 -20.43
C GLY A 697 1.29 -30.78 -21.52
N TYR A 698 1.76 -31.90 -22.04
CA TYR A 698 2.95 -32.00 -22.91
C TYR A 698 2.63 -32.67 -24.26
N SER A 699 1.38 -33.06 -24.47
CA SER A 699 0.81 -33.33 -25.78
C SER A 699 0.21 -32.06 -26.39
N VAL A 700 0.86 -31.49 -27.41
CA VAL A 700 0.35 -30.34 -28.18
C VAL A 700 -1.05 -30.63 -28.72
N LYS A 701 -1.29 -31.86 -29.19
CA LYS A 701 -2.63 -32.27 -29.64
C LYS A 701 -3.62 -32.34 -28.47
N GLY A 702 -3.18 -32.87 -27.34
CA GLY A 702 -3.97 -32.96 -26.10
C GLY A 702 -4.45 -31.60 -25.62
N ILE A 703 -3.56 -30.60 -25.53
CA ILE A 703 -3.92 -29.22 -25.16
C ILE A 703 -4.97 -28.65 -26.11
N GLU A 704 -4.82 -28.88 -27.42
CA GLU A 704 -5.76 -28.36 -28.41
C GLU A 704 -7.15 -28.99 -28.29
N VAL A 705 -7.25 -30.33 -28.22
CA VAL A 705 -8.55 -31.02 -28.19
C VAL A 705 -9.22 -30.96 -26.82
N CYS A 706 -8.46 -31.16 -25.74
CA CYS A 706 -8.99 -31.09 -24.38
C CYS A 706 -9.24 -29.64 -23.97
N GLY A 707 -8.35 -28.72 -24.35
CA GLY A 707 -8.53 -27.29 -24.15
C GLY A 707 -9.75 -26.74 -24.89
N LEU A 708 -9.99 -27.17 -26.13
CA LEU A 708 -11.22 -26.79 -26.85
C LEU A 708 -12.46 -27.29 -26.11
N ARG A 709 -12.47 -28.56 -25.69
CA ARG A 709 -13.62 -29.13 -24.99
C ARG A 709 -13.87 -28.45 -23.63
N PHE A 710 -12.81 -28.17 -22.88
CA PHE A 710 -12.83 -27.34 -21.68
C PHE A 710 -13.42 -25.93 -21.96
N LEU A 711 -12.94 -25.24 -23.00
CA LEU A 711 -13.40 -23.90 -23.35
C LEU A 711 -14.87 -23.87 -23.77
N GLN A 712 -15.35 -24.90 -24.48
CA GLN A 712 -16.77 -25.02 -24.84
C GLN A 712 -17.67 -25.10 -23.62
N GLU A 713 -17.30 -25.88 -22.61
CA GLU A 713 -18.03 -25.93 -21.33
C GLU A 713 -17.92 -24.60 -20.58
N LEU A 714 -16.73 -24.01 -20.55
CA LEU A 714 -16.49 -22.73 -19.89
C LEU A 714 -17.32 -21.60 -20.53
N CYS A 715 -17.56 -21.65 -21.84
CA CYS A 715 -18.39 -20.69 -22.59
C CYS A 715 -19.90 -21.05 -22.62
N ASN A 716 -20.33 -22.18 -22.03
CA ASN A 716 -21.67 -22.76 -22.19
C ASN A 716 -22.08 -22.96 -23.67
N THR A 717 -21.14 -23.38 -24.53
CA THR A 717 -21.38 -23.64 -25.95
C THR A 717 -21.33 -25.13 -26.28
N ASP A 718 -21.52 -25.98 -25.29
CA ASP A 718 -21.56 -27.43 -25.50
C ASP A 718 -22.82 -27.79 -26.31
N PRO A 719 -22.69 -28.34 -27.54
CA PRO A 719 -23.83 -28.78 -28.34
C PRO A 719 -24.65 -29.91 -27.70
N ASP A 720 -24.07 -30.67 -26.76
CA ASP A 720 -24.71 -31.86 -26.16
C ASP A 720 -25.27 -31.63 -24.75
N ALA A 721 -25.19 -30.41 -24.22
CA ALA A 721 -25.56 -30.06 -22.84
C ALA A 721 -27.00 -30.43 -22.43
N GLY A 722 -27.90 -30.61 -23.41
CA GLY A 722 -29.30 -30.98 -23.19
C GLY A 722 -29.61 -32.49 -23.15
N THR A 723 -28.65 -33.39 -23.43
CA THR A 723 -28.93 -34.83 -23.64
C THR A 723 -28.54 -35.75 -22.48
N GLU A 724 -28.03 -35.21 -21.38
CA GLU A 724 -27.39 -36.03 -20.33
C GLU A 724 -28.35 -36.49 -19.22
N GLU A 725 -29.52 -35.85 -19.05
CA GLU A 725 -30.56 -36.37 -18.13
C GLU A 725 -31.02 -37.79 -18.50
N GLU A 726 -30.87 -38.17 -19.78
CA GLU A 726 -31.22 -39.49 -20.30
C GLU A 726 -30.15 -40.57 -20.10
N ARG A 727 -28.91 -40.24 -19.68
CA ARG A 727 -27.84 -41.24 -19.41
C ARG A 727 -27.76 -41.71 -17.96
N ARG A 728 -28.81 -41.50 -17.17
CA ARG A 728 -28.97 -42.13 -15.84
C ARG A 728 -29.30 -43.61 -16.00
N ASN A 729 -28.26 -44.46 -16.04
CA ASN A 729 -28.43 -45.89 -15.76
C ASN A 729 -27.35 -46.36 -14.78
N PRO A 730 -27.70 -46.67 -13.51
CA PRO A 730 -26.75 -47.09 -12.49
C PRO A 730 -26.41 -48.57 -12.67
N ARG A 731 -25.57 -48.91 -13.65
CA ARG A 731 -24.97 -50.25 -13.76
C ARG A 731 -23.54 -50.21 -13.23
N SER A 732 -23.36 -50.82 -12.04
CA SER A 732 -22.15 -50.89 -11.19
C SER A 732 -21.18 -49.71 -11.33
N ALA A 733 -21.39 -48.66 -10.55
CA ALA A 733 -20.46 -47.54 -10.47
C ALA A 733 -19.06 -48.05 -10.13
N PHE A 734 -18.10 -47.89 -11.04
CA PHE A 734 -16.69 -48.07 -10.74
C PHE A 734 -16.33 -47.08 -9.62
N VAL A 735 -15.89 -47.59 -8.47
CA VAL A 735 -15.45 -46.78 -7.33
C VAL A 735 -13.96 -47.03 -7.16
N PRO A 736 -13.10 -46.06 -7.48
CA PRO A 736 -11.68 -46.16 -7.18
C PRO A 736 -11.43 -46.49 -5.69
N ALA A 737 -10.56 -47.46 -5.42
CA ALA A 737 -10.25 -47.89 -4.05
C ALA A 737 -9.68 -46.74 -3.18
N VAL A 738 -9.02 -45.76 -3.83
CA VAL A 738 -8.54 -44.53 -3.18
C VAL A 738 -9.65 -43.76 -2.47
N ILE A 739 -10.90 -43.81 -2.96
CA ILE A 739 -11.99 -43.03 -2.36
C ILE A 739 -12.23 -43.41 -0.90
N ALA A 740 -12.32 -44.71 -0.60
CA ALA A 740 -12.52 -45.16 0.77
C ALA A 740 -11.35 -44.76 1.70
N LYS A 741 -10.12 -44.75 1.17
CA LYS A 741 -8.93 -44.37 1.92
C LYS A 741 -8.90 -42.87 2.21
N VAL A 742 -9.17 -42.02 1.21
CA VAL A 742 -9.26 -40.56 1.40
C VAL A 742 -10.35 -40.23 2.42
N ILE A 743 -11.52 -40.86 2.30
CA ILE A 743 -12.63 -40.70 3.26
C ILE A 743 -12.16 -41.05 4.68
N SER A 744 -11.52 -42.21 4.86
CA SER A 744 -11.01 -42.63 6.16
C SER A 744 -10.05 -41.62 6.78
N VAL A 745 -9.19 -41.01 5.97
CA VAL A 745 -8.19 -40.03 6.42
C VAL A 745 -8.84 -38.68 6.74
N GLN A 746 -9.83 -38.24 5.95
CA GLN A 746 -10.44 -36.92 6.06
C GLN A 746 -11.63 -36.86 7.03
N LYS A 747 -12.25 -38.00 7.33
CA LYS A 747 -13.42 -38.11 8.24
C LYS A 747 -13.22 -37.45 9.62
N PRO A 748 -12.05 -37.50 10.28
CA PRO A 748 -11.85 -36.78 11.54
C PRO A 748 -11.99 -35.26 11.44
N PHE A 749 -11.75 -34.68 10.26
CA PHE A 749 -11.79 -33.23 10.01
C PHE A 749 -13.09 -32.79 9.36
N TRP A 750 -13.73 -33.68 8.60
CA TRP A 750 -14.98 -33.44 7.89
C TRP A 750 -16.05 -34.50 8.23
N PRO A 751 -16.41 -34.69 9.52
CA PRO A 751 -17.32 -35.76 9.94
C PRO A 751 -18.73 -35.64 9.35
N GLN A 752 -19.14 -34.43 8.97
CA GLN A 752 -20.43 -34.15 8.34
C GLN A 752 -20.54 -34.68 6.90
N LEU A 753 -19.43 -35.13 6.28
CA LEU A 753 -19.39 -35.56 4.89
C LEU A 753 -19.42 -37.07 4.70
N PHE A 754 -19.05 -37.87 5.72
CA PHE A 754 -18.65 -39.27 5.56
C PHE A 754 -19.10 -40.22 6.67
#